data_AF-A0A842WM35-F1
#
_entry.id   AF-A0A842WM35-F1
#
_cell.length_a   1.000
_cell.length_b   1.000
_cell.length_c   1.000
_cell.angle_alpha   90.00
_cell.angle_beta   90.00
_cell.angle_gamma   90.00
#
_symmetry.space_group_name_H-M   'P 1'
#
loop_
_entity.id
_entity.type
_entity.pdbx_description
1 polymer ?
#
loop_
_entity_poly.entity_id
_entity_poly.type
_entity_poly.pdbx_seq_one_letter_code
_entity_poly.pdbx_strand_id
1 'polypeptide(L)'
;MSHKENNFQTRTIAFVIIALLIIPSTALLLGHNKQTTEVNPVIGQYLRNKMDMNSVDCDYPISIRFEKGTTASLMEHIIKLNVPSISIRHSFDIISVTSAYANQNEITRLSEIPDVLSIMYDKEYRLEDSNQEIGTFALASNNEYIHPDSLMHVPDIWDQGFNGTGVTVAVLDSGCDPNHPDLIGRISHFHDLINEETTAYDDNGHGTAVSWLVAGSGQVSGGQYTGMAPGADLMIVKVLDEDGAGEDSLIAQGIEYAADNGADVIVLSLGGAWTDLGLLQEPSSEATEEVVAQGVNVVIAAGNSGPATSSINSPGITEEAITVGASIRDTGIVDFSSRGPVTRSQTEPIGNYPKPDLIAPGYQLISARASDASWEFPPYNTTQFGNDYTIWSGTSASAPLVAGLAAILLEKDSDLSPIQVKAFLMAGSTDIGFDPMAQGFGLANISKSVELLDQKSGEITIISPISYPTLPGSSQVLIVGEEKQTLNATIISTESLGSHEIIVEGNASKFINIRPATVTVSQGYSYFEIMTEVPEGLPLSDIGKYFGELKIISSSEAVTSSMDLEVQLTSFGGELLVDMAHHSADDPDSPESYKYFDEYLKQKGVLMEEFGNPSDFVPQRIDQNDLATSDIFMIMDTETSYNAEEIEALHQFVEDGGTLIMLSEYYDSVEQTASFALDSYNDILEPYGITVDRYGIGEGVDQFSGLFYGLGYGGAVENHSLVEGVENLYIVTGGTLSVDPSVAGAQGLFWVDSAKTQAIVATVESGHGKVIVISDGSTLYDNTIYDALEGGADNLRLLRNLAQEIIPKRPRVFDLALESNSVGEPANITAYVFDEDLESVTFTLMDAEGNNVTGDFQSSLGYVYRYSFIMERAGFYNVKVVATDSEGNVRIISKTILIPVRPIDDQVVMTVIYSLLAIVGIGLAYIGIRRYLRKPKSPEKEEEWTPLWEDDSQPPAIE
;
A
#
# COMPACT_ATOMS: atom_id res chain seq x y z
N MET A 1 53.28 -78.35 -23.48
CA MET A 1 52.65 -79.65 -23.15
C MET A 1 51.77 -79.39 -21.96
N SER A 2 50.52 -79.84 -21.97
CA SER A 2 49.77 -80.01 -20.71
C SER A 2 49.40 -78.67 -20.02
N HIS A 3 48.15 -78.40 -19.68
CA HIS A 3 47.59 -78.78 -18.37
C HIS A 3 48.55 -78.40 -17.21
N LYS A 4 48.15 -77.66 -16.19
CA LYS A 4 46.83 -77.68 -15.54
C LYS A 4 46.80 -76.68 -14.36
N GLU A 5 45.66 -76.01 -14.24
CA GLU A 5 44.86 -75.91 -13.01
C GLU A 5 45.21 -74.85 -11.95
N ASN A 6 44.13 -74.12 -11.62
CA ASN A 6 43.79 -73.58 -10.31
C ASN A 6 44.64 -72.44 -9.76
N ASN A 7 44.26 -71.22 -10.12
CA ASN A 7 43.41 -70.43 -9.22
C ASN A 7 43.11 -69.09 -9.87
N PHE A 8 41.90 -68.92 -10.41
CA PHE A 8 41.22 -67.62 -10.47
C PHE A 8 39.72 -67.76 -10.83
N GLN A 9 39.07 -68.78 -10.27
CA GLN A 9 37.62 -68.73 -10.05
C GLN A 9 37.32 -67.81 -8.86
N THR A 10 37.53 -66.50 -9.00
CA THR A 10 36.85 -65.47 -8.16
C THR A 10 36.96 -64.03 -8.71
N ARG A 11 37.32 -63.81 -9.99
CA ARG A 11 37.72 -62.46 -10.46
C ARG A 11 37.13 -61.95 -11.78
N THR A 12 36.11 -62.61 -12.33
CA THR A 12 35.38 -62.06 -13.51
C THR A 12 33.91 -61.73 -13.23
N ILE A 13 33.41 -62.05 -12.03
CA ILE A 13 32.12 -61.55 -11.50
C ILE A 13 32.31 -60.26 -10.69
N ALA A 14 33.55 -59.81 -10.48
CA ALA A 14 33.89 -58.63 -9.69
C ALA A 14 34.32 -57.39 -10.53
N PHE A 15 34.22 -57.42 -11.86
CA PHE A 15 34.64 -56.27 -12.70
C PHE A 15 33.52 -55.59 -13.48
N VAL A 16 32.27 -56.07 -13.38
CA VAL A 16 31.08 -55.39 -13.93
C VAL A 16 30.21 -54.76 -12.83
N ILE A 17 30.41 -55.14 -11.55
CA ILE A 17 29.72 -54.54 -10.39
C ILE A 17 30.59 -53.47 -9.67
N ILE A 18 31.89 -53.34 -10.01
CA ILE A 18 32.80 -52.33 -9.40
C ILE A 18 32.97 -51.06 -10.28
N ALA A 19 32.41 -51.01 -11.49
CA ALA A 19 32.35 -49.78 -12.29
C ALA A 19 31.10 -48.92 -12.02
N LEU A 20 30.18 -49.39 -11.17
CA LEU A 20 28.91 -48.73 -10.83
C LEU A 20 28.79 -48.31 -9.34
N LEU A 21 29.86 -48.44 -8.55
CA LEU A 21 29.86 -48.15 -7.10
C LEU A 21 31.13 -47.46 -6.58
N ILE A 22 31.89 -46.75 -7.43
CA ILE A 22 32.99 -45.88 -6.98
C ILE A 22 32.89 -44.53 -7.71
N ILE A 23 31.99 -43.68 -7.23
CA ILE A 23 32.26 -42.25 -7.12
C ILE A 23 32.02 -41.92 -5.64
N PRO A 24 33.09 -41.73 -4.84
CA PRO A 24 32.96 -41.14 -3.53
C PRO A 24 32.67 -39.65 -3.71
N SER A 25 31.54 -39.25 -3.17
CA SER A 25 31.14 -37.89 -2.86
C SER A 25 32.21 -37.21 -2.01
N THR A 26 32.76 -36.11 -2.51
CA THR A 26 33.29 -35.03 -1.66
C THR A 26 32.84 -33.71 -2.25
N ALA A 27 32.24 -32.90 -1.37
CA ALA A 27 31.80 -31.53 -1.52
C ALA A 27 30.49 -31.32 -2.31
N LEU A 28 29.39 -31.37 -1.55
CA LEU A 28 28.32 -30.37 -1.56
C LEU A 28 28.76 -29.05 -2.23
N LEU A 29 28.39 -28.87 -3.49
CA LEU A 29 27.74 -27.62 -3.85
C LEU A 29 26.27 -27.98 -3.98
N LEU A 30 25.50 -27.55 -2.99
CA LEU A 30 24.11 -27.21 -3.22
C LEU A 30 24.14 -26.20 -4.38
N GLY A 31 23.94 -26.71 -5.59
CA GLY A 31 23.36 -25.92 -6.65
C GLY A 31 22.00 -25.50 -6.12
N HIS A 32 22.01 -24.38 -5.40
CA HIS A 32 20.86 -23.52 -5.31
C HIS A 32 20.52 -23.26 -6.78
N ASN A 33 19.55 -24.00 -7.32
CA ASN A 33 18.67 -23.42 -8.30
C ASN A 33 18.04 -22.24 -7.55
N LYS A 34 18.77 -21.12 -7.50
CA LYS A 34 18.11 -19.82 -7.57
C LYS A 34 17.20 -20.02 -8.76
N GLN A 35 15.89 -20.09 -8.50
CA GLN A 35 14.98 -19.52 -9.47
C GLN A 35 15.66 -18.23 -9.88
N THR A 36 16.13 -18.17 -11.12
CA THR A 36 16.33 -16.90 -11.76
C THR A 36 14.93 -16.33 -11.85
N THR A 37 14.48 -15.75 -10.73
CA THR A 37 13.52 -14.67 -10.77
C THR A 37 14.09 -13.71 -11.80
N GLU A 38 13.31 -13.44 -12.83
CA GLU A 38 13.58 -12.35 -13.75
C GLU A 38 13.66 -11.08 -12.89
N VAL A 39 14.87 -10.68 -12.49
CA VAL A 39 15.09 -9.43 -11.77
C VAL A 39 15.05 -8.32 -12.82
N ASN A 40 13.85 -7.78 -13.06
CA ASN A 40 13.67 -6.40 -13.49
C ASN A 40 13.67 -5.51 -12.22
N PRO A 41 14.22 -4.28 -12.25
CA PRO A 41 15.52 -3.89 -12.82
C PRO A 41 16.39 -3.16 -11.77
N VAL A 42 17.72 -3.17 -11.95
CA VAL A 42 18.70 -2.50 -11.05
C VAL A 42 18.46 -0.99 -10.91
N ILE A 43 17.75 -0.36 -11.83
CA ILE A 43 17.41 1.07 -11.80
C ILE A 43 15.99 1.22 -11.23
N GLY A 44 15.72 2.20 -10.37
CA GLY A 44 14.37 2.48 -9.87
C GLY A 44 13.42 2.92 -10.99
N GLN A 45 12.13 2.59 -10.89
CA GLN A 45 11.13 2.95 -11.91
C GLN A 45 11.00 4.47 -12.10
N TYR A 46 10.95 5.22 -11.00
CA TYR A 46 10.89 6.69 -11.04
C TYR A 46 12.10 7.29 -11.78
N LEU A 47 13.31 6.77 -11.50
CA LEU A 47 14.53 7.19 -12.17
C LEU A 47 14.48 6.86 -13.66
N ARG A 48 14.00 5.67 -14.05
CA ARG A 48 13.75 5.31 -15.46
C ARG A 48 12.82 6.30 -16.15
N ASN A 49 11.66 6.58 -15.56
CA ASN A 49 10.67 7.50 -16.13
C ASN A 49 11.30 8.89 -16.34
N LYS A 50 12.05 9.40 -15.35
CA LYS A 50 12.79 10.67 -15.46
C LYS A 50 13.86 10.68 -16.56
N MET A 51 14.51 9.54 -16.81
CA MET A 51 15.47 9.37 -17.88
C MET A 51 14.81 9.30 -19.27
N ASP A 52 13.61 8.71 -19.38
CA ASP A 52 12.89 8.59 -20.65
C ASP A 52 12.21 9.91 -21.06
N MET A 53 11.73 10.71 -20.09
CA MET A 53 11.12 12.02 -20.35
C MET A 53 12.14 13.09 -20.76
N ASN A 54 13.38 12.99 -20.31
CA ASN A 54 14.42 14.00 -20.54
C ASN A 54 15.39 13.54 -21.62
N SER A 55 15.34 14.17 -22.80
CA SER A 55 16.29 13.94 -23.90
C SER A 55 17.63 14.67 -23.73
N VAL A 56 17.92 15.21 -22.54
CA VAL A 56 19.05 16.10 -22.28
C VAL A 56 20.10 15.40 -21.43
N ASP A 57 21.38 15.66 -21.74
CA ASP A 57 22.56 15.25 -20.97
C ASP A 57 22.61 16.02 -19.64
N CYS A 58 21.73 15.67 -18.69
CA CYS A 58 21.72 16.19 -17.33
C CYS A 58 22.17 15.12 -16.34
N ASP A 59 22.79 15.56 -15.24
CA ASP A 59 23.12 14.69 -14.12
C ASP A 59 21.91 14.58 -13.20
N TYR A 60 21.58 13.35 -12.80
CA TYR A 60 20.50 13.05 -11.87
C TYR A 60 21.08 12.84 -10.47
N PRO A 61 20.43 13.36 -9.41
CA PRO A 61 20.76 12.97 -8.04
C PRO A 61 20.29 11.51 -7.83
N ILE A 62 21.23 10.64 -7.46
CA ILE A 62 20.97 9.22 -7.28
C ILE A 62 21.54 8.70 -5.96
N SER A 63 20.94 7.62 -5.46
CA SER A 63 21.48 6.77 -4.41
C SER A 63 21.81 5.39 -4.97
N ILE A 64 23.01 4.88 -4.64
CA ILE A 64 23.56 3.62 -5.14
C ILE A 64 23.70 2.67 -3.96
N ARG A 65 23.03 1.52 -4.02
CA ARG A 65 22.95 0.54 -2.94
C ARG A 65 23.86 -0.65 -3.18
N PHE A 66 24.49 -1.12 -2.11
CA PHE A 66 25.39 -2.28 -2.08
C PHE A 66 24.91 -3.33 -1.07
N GLU A 67 25.55 -4.50 -1.06
CA GLU A 67 25.29 -5.49 -0.02
C GLU A 67 25.59 -4.92 1.39
N LYS A 68 24.69 -5.19 2.35
CA LYS A 68 24.83 -4.75 3.74
C LYS A 68 26.20 -5.16 4.30
N GLY A 69 26.91 -4.20 4.88
CA GLY A 69 28.26 -4.37 5.42
C GLY A 69 29.38 -3.98 4.45
N THR A 70 29.05 -3.53 3.23
CA THR A 70 30.03 -2.91 2.33
C THR A 70 30.47 -1.57 2.90
N THR A 71 31.76 -1.41 3.19
CA THR A 71 32.32 -0.19 3.77
C THR A 71 32.32 0.98 2.78
N ALA A 72 32.21 2.23 3.26
CA ALA A 72 32.30 3.45 2.44
C ALA A 72 33.48 3.42 1.43
N SER A 73 34.68 3.11 1.92
CA SER A 73 35.89 3.05 1.07
C SER A 73 35.81 2.02 -0.06
N LEU A 74 35.09 0.92 0.15
CA LEU A 74 34.89 -0.14 -0.85
C LEU A 74 33.82 0.28 -1.86
N MET A 75 32.71 0.87 -1.40
CA MET A 75 31.69 1.43 -2.29
C MET A 75 32.29 2.47 -3.24
N GLU A 76 33.04 3.44 -2.69
CA GLU A 76 33.72 4.48 -3.45
C GLU A 76 34.73 3.87 -4.45
N HIS A 77 35.48 2.85 -4.02
CA HIS A 77 36.43 2.15 -4.88
C HIS A 77 35.75 1.43 -6.05
N ILE A 78 34.64 0.71 -5.79
CA ILE A 78 33.87 0.00 -6.83
C ILE A 78 33.31 0.99 -7.84
N ILE A 79 32.73 2.10 -7.37
CA ILE A 79 32.17 3.15 -8.22
C ILE A 79 33.27 3.78 -9.08
N LYS A 80 34.36 4.27 -8.47
CA LYS A 80 35.45 4.95 -9.20
C LYS A 80 36.20 4.04 -10.16
N LEU A 81 36.27 2.73 -9.90
CA LEU A 81 36.92 1.77 -10.79
C LEU A 81 36.14 1.59 -12.11
N ASN A 82 34.80 1.58 -12.03
CA ASN A 82 33.93 1.29 -13.17
C ASN A 82 33.40 2.56 -13.86
N VAL A 83 33.18 3.62 -13.09
CA VAL A 83 32.67 4.92 -13.56
C VAL A 83 33.53 6.07 -12.98
N PRO A 84 34.76 6.29 -13.50
CA PRO A 84 35.68 7.28 -12.91
C PRO A 84 35.24 8.74 -12.99
N SER A 85 34.26 9.05 -13.85
CA SER A 85 33.75 10.40 -14.10
C SER A 85 32.62 10.83 -13.15
N ILE A 86 32.03 9.89 -12.42
CA ILE A 86 30.87 10.15 -11.57
C ILE A 86 31.21 11.09 -10.40
N SER A 87 30.29 11.99 -10.08
CA SER A 87 30.44 12.93 -8.97
C SER A 87 29.80 12.33 -7.71
N ILE A 88 30.61 11.66 -6.89
CA ILE A 88 30.17 11.15 -5.58
C ILE A 88 29.96 12.34 -4.63
N ARG A 89 28.77 12.40 -4.01
CA ARG A 89 28.42 13.38 -2.98
C ARG A 89 28.86 12.87 -1.61
N HIS A 90 28.36 11.70 -1.21
CA HIS A 90 28.67 11.10 0.09
C HIS A 90 28.65 9.56 0.01
N SER A 91 29.62 8.91 0.65
CA SER A 91 29.63 7.46 0.87
C SER A 91 29.49 7.22 2.36
N PHE A 92 28.35 6.64 2.75
CA PHE A 92 27.98 6.49 4.14
C PHE A 92 28.82 5.42 4.83
N ASP A 93 29.17 5.69 6.08
CA ASP A 93 29.86 4.76 6.97
C ASP A 93 28.85 3.87 7.73
N ILE A 94 27.65 4.38 8.03
CA ILE A 94 26.62 3.66 8.78
C ILE A 94 25.73 2.78 7.89
N ILE A 95 25.49 3.17 6.63
CA ILE A 95 24.67 2.41 5.68
C ILE A 95 25.45 2.05 4.41
N SER A 96 25.08 0.95 3.75
CA SER A 96 25.72 0.49 2.50
C SER A 96 25.16 1.20 1.26
N VAL A 97 25.14 2.53 1.31
CA VAL A 97 24.64 3.41 0.26
C VAL A 97 25.71 4.46 -0.10
N THR A 98 25.71 4.93 -1.34
CA THR A 98 26.49 6.09 -1.78
C THR A 98 25.60 7.03 -2.59
N SER A 99 25.57 8.31 -2.23
CA SER A 99 24.89 9.35 -3.01
C SER A 99 25.82 9.95 -4.05
N ALA A 100 25.30 10.23 -5.24
CA ALA A 100 26.07 10.78 -6.35
C ALA A 100 25.19 11.60 -7.30
N TYR A 101 25.84 12.38 -8.16
CA TYR A 101 25.26 12.88 -9.40
C TYR A 101 25.79 12.05 -10.57
N ALA A 102 24.88 11.58 -11.43
CA ALA A 102 25.24 10.75 -12.58
C ALA A 102 24.32 11.00 -13.78
N ASN A 103 24.87 11.04 -14.98
CA ASN A 103 24.08 11.07 -16.21
C ASN A 103 23.58 9.67 -16.62
N GLN A 104 22.70 9.60 -17.63
CA GLN A 104 22.11 8.35 -18.13
C GLN A 104 23.15 7.29 -18.54
N ASN A 105 24.29 7.69 -19.13
CA ASN A 105 25.33 6.72 -19.51
C ASN A 105 26.03 6.14 -18.28
N GLU A 106 26.26 6.97 -17.25
CA GLU A 106 26.87 6.54 -15.99
C GLU A 106 25.94 5.62 -15.21
N ILE A 107 24.64 5.95 -15.12
CA ILE A 107 23.61 5.11 -14.50
C ILE A 107 23.54 3.74 -15.19
N THR A 108 23.59 3.72 -16.53
CA THR A 108 23.60 2.46 -17.30
C THR A 108 24.85 1.63 -17.01
N ARG A 109 26.01 2.25 -16.79
CA ARG A 109 27.23 1.51 -16.41
C ARG A 109 27.20 1.01 -14.98
N LEU A 110 26.68 1.80 -14.06
CA LEU A 110 26.51 1.40 -12.66
C LEU A 110 25.60 0.17 -12.57
N SER A 111 24.54 0.09 -13.39
CA SER A 111 23.60 -1.03 -13.37
C SER A 111 24.18 -2.34 -13.92
N GLU A 112 25.33 -2.29 -14.61
CA GLU A 112 26.08 -3.46 -15.08
C GLU A 112 27.08 -4.00 -14.03
N ILE A 113 27.29 -3.28 -12.91
CA ILE A 113 28.22 -3.68 -11.85
C ILE A 113 27.55 -4.75 -10.96
N PRO A 114 28.11 -5.97 -10.84
CA PRO A 114 27.49 -7.04 -10.06
C PRO A 114 27.29 -6.74 -8.57
N ASP A 115 28.13 -5.86 -8.00
CA ASP A 115 28.08 -5.44 -6.59
C ASP A 115 27.03 -4.35 -6.31
N VAL A 116 26.46 -3.71 -7.35
CA VAL A 116 25.40 -2.71 -7.21
C VAL A 116 24.04 -3.42 -7.19
N LEU A 117 23.31 -3.28 -6.08
CA LEU A 117 22.00 -3.90 -5.90
C LEU A 117 20.90 -3.08 -6.56
N SER A 118 20.90 -1.77 -6.33
CA SER A 118 19.92 -0.85 -6.89
C SER A 118 20.46 0.57 -7.03
N ILE A 119 19.86 1.31 -7.95
CA ILE A 119 20.13 2.73 -8.21
C ILE A 119 18.78 3.45 -8.18
N MET A 120 18.56 4.30 -7.19
CA MET A 120 17.32 5.03 -7.01
C MET A 120 17.54 6.52 -7.27
N TYR A 121 16.47 7.23 -7.64
CA TYR A 121 16.49 8.68 -7.66
C TYR A 121 16.51 9.18 -6.22
N ASP A 122 17.40 10.11 -5.91
CA ASP A 122 17.46 10.73 -4.59
C ASP A 122 16.37 11.81 -4.52
N LYS A 123 15.32 11.53 -3.74
CA LYS A 123 14.13 12.37 -3.65
C LYS A 123 14.44 13.65 -2.88
N GLU A 124 13.82 14.74 -3.29
CA GLU A 124 13.81 16.00 -2.54
C GLU A 124 12.56 16.03 -1.65
N TYR A 125 12.73 16.42 -0.40
CA TYR A 125 11.66 16.74 0.53
C TYR A 125 11.56 18.23 0.73
N ARG A 126 10.37 18.73 1.04
CA ARG A 126 10.11 20.15 1.24
C ARG A 126 9.19 20.32 2.44
N LEU A 127 9.48 21.32 3.27
CA LEU A 127 8.54 21.76 4.29
C LEU A 127 7.24 22.20 3.61
N GLU A 128 6.13 21.55 3.96
CA GLU A 128 4.83 21.93 3.42
C GLU A 128 4.47 23.33 3.93
N ASP A 129 4.20 24.25 3.00
CA ASP A 129 3.81 25.63 3.25
C ASP A 129 2.48 25.62 4.02
N SER A 130 2.50 25.69 5.35
CA SER A 130 1.29 25.76 6.17
C SER A 130 0.61 27.14 6.07
N ASN A 131 0.71 27.82 4.93
CA ASN A 131 -0.06 29.02 4.57
C ASN A 131 -1.50 28.67 4.17
N GLN A 132 -2.03 27.53 4.63
CA GLN A 132 -3.46 27.32 4.57
C GLN A 132 -4.12 28.43 5.39
N GLU A 133 -4.93 29.26 4.72
CA GLU A 133 -5.87 30.13 5.39
C GLU A 133 -6.67 29.25 6.34
N ILE A 134 -6.33 29.34 7.62
CA ILE A 134 -6.93 28.58 8.71
C ILE A 134 -8.44 28.82 8.61
N GLY A 135 -9.15 27.82 8.07
CA GLY A 135 -10.59 27.68 8.27
C GLY A 135 -10.78 27.84 9.75
N THR A 136 -11.43 28.94 10.15
CA THR A 136 -11.57 29.30 11.55
C THR A 136 -12.30 28.17 12.25
N PHE A 137 -11.58 27.26 12.90
CA PHE A 137 -12.15 26.41 13.92
C PHE A 137 -12.77 27.36 14.93
N ALA A 138 -14.10 27.42 14.92
CA ALA A 138 -14.88 28.21 15.84
C ALA A 138 -14.82 27.53 17.22
N LEU A 139 -13.65 27.53 17.85
CA LEU A 139 -13.54 27.27 19.27
C LEU A 139 -14.36 28.36 19.97
N ALA A 140 -15.38 27.90 20.69
CA ALA A 140 -16.41 28.71 21.30
C ALA A 140 -15.86 29.90 22.10
N SER A 141 -15.80 31.09 21.48
CA SER A 141 -15.94 32.43 22.06
C SER A 141 -15.24 32.82 23.38
N ASN A 142 -14.29 32.04 23.93
CA ASN A 142 -13.48 32.38 25.11
C ASN A 142 -12.15 31.57 25.10
N ASN A 143 -11.22 31.86 24.19
CA ASN A 143 -9.97 31.08 24.07
C ASN A 143 -8.76 31.83 24.63
N GLU A 144 -8.42 31.55 25.89
CA GLU A 144 -7.06 31.75 26.39
C GLU A 144 -6.13 30.73 25.71
N TYR A 145 -4.92 31.16 25.33
CA TYR A 145 -3.90 30.24 24.81
C TYR A 145 -3.42 29.33 25.94
N ILE A 146 -3.35 28.03 25.68
CA ILE A 146 -2.81 27.04 26.61
C ILE A 146 -1.50 26.55 26.03
N HIS A 147 -0.41 26.74 26.78
CA HIS A 147 0.91 26.29 26.35
C HIS A 147 1.01 24.75 26.48
N PRO A 148 1.68 24.04 25.55
CA PRO A 148 1.72 22.56 25.51
C PRO A 148 2.29 21.88 26.76
N ASP A 149 3.21 22.54 27.46
CA ASP A 149 3.84 22.02 28.69
C ASP A 149 2.80 21.54 29.72
N SER A 150 1.73 22.30 29.89
CA SER A 150 0.66 22.04 30.84
C SER A 150 -0.20 20.85 30.41
N LEU A 151 -0.41 20.66 29.11
CA LEU A 151 -1.19 19.56 28.55
C LEU A 151 -0.44 18.22 28.63
N MET A 152 0.89 18.26 28.49
CA MET A 152 1.75 17.08 28.55
C MET A 152 2.35 16.85 29.94
N HIS A 153 1.95 17.65 30.94
CA HIS A 153 2.38 17.56 32.34
C HIS A 153 3.88 17.76 32.58
N VAL A 154 4.53 18.62 31.79
CA VAL A 154 5.97 18.89 31.90
C VAL A 154 6.37 19.63 33.20
N PRO A 155 5.61 20.61 33.72
CA PRO A 155 5.97 21.31 34.95
C PRO A 155 6.15 20.40 36.16
N ASP A 156 5.40 19.29 36.24
CA ASP A 156 5.52 18.29 37.32
C ASP A 156 6.92 17.66 37.38
N ILE A 157 7.61 17.59 36.24
CA ILE A 157 8.96 17.02 36.11
C ILE A 157 10.03 18.10 36.27
N TRP A 158 9.80 19.30 35.75
CA TRP A 158 10.67 20.45 36.03
C TRP A 158 10.76 20.76 37.52
N ASP A 159 9.64 20.65 38.26
CA ASP A 159 9.60 20.84 39.71
C ASP A 159 10.41 19.77 40.48
N GLN A 160 10.68 18.62 39.86
CA GLN A 160 11.58 17.59 40.38
C GLN A 160 13.06 17.86 40.04
N GLY A 161 13.33 18.86 39.21
CA GLY A 161 14.68 19.29 38.83
C GLY A 161 15.20 18.66 37.53
N PHE A 162 14.36 17.97 36.77
CA PHE A 162 14.71 17.43 35.45
C PHE A 162 14.15 18.33 34.36
N ASN A 163 15.00 18.87 33.50
CA ASN A 163 14.65 19.80 32.42
C ASN A 163 15.44 19.56 31.12
N GLY A 164 16.05 18.38 30.96
CA GLY A 164 16.91 17.97 29.85
C GLY A 164 18.39 18.33 30.03
N THR A 165 18.84 18.74 31.22
CA THR A 165 20.24 19.14 31.43
C THR A 165 21.21 17.99 31.15
N GLY A 166 22.23 18.25 30.33
CA GLY A 166 23.28 17.26 30.02
C GLY A 166 22.92 16.30 28.87
N VAL A 167 21.78 16.51 28.22
CA VAL A 167 21.37 15.79 27.00
C VAL A 167 21.53 16.70 25.79
N THR A 168 22.10 16.17 24.72
CA THR A 168 22.25 16.85 23.43
C THR A 168 21.14 16.43 22.47
N VAL A 169 20.33 17.39 22.04
CA VAL A 169 19.30 17.19 21.03
C VAL A 169 19.77 17.79 19.70
N ALA A 170 19.97 16.93 18.71
CA ALA A 170 20.25 17.34 17.34
C ALA A 170 18.97 17.71 16.59
N VAL A 171 18.92 18.92 16.06
CA VAL A 171 17.83 19.45 15.25
C VAL A 171 18.31 19.48 13.80
N LEU A 172 17.78 18.56 12.98
CA LEU A 172 18.08 18.45 11.55
C LEU A 172 17.00 19.20 10.79
N ASP A 173 17.30 20.42 10.35
CA ASP A 173 16.29 21.36 9.84
C ASP A 173 16.93 22.44 8.94
N SER A 174 16.30 23.62 8.80
CA SER A 174 16.80 24.75 8.02
C SER A 174 17.83 25.63 8.73
N GLY A 175 18.12 25.36 10.01
CA GLY A 175 19.14 26.08 10.78
C GLY A 175 18.64 26.51 12.15
N CYS A 176 19.29 27.52 12.74
CA CYS A 176 18.86 28.12 14.01
C CYS A 176 19.45 29.53 14.16
N ASP A 177 18.63 30.52 14.50
CA ASP A 177 19.07 31.88 14.82
C ASP A 177 19.79 31.91 16.20
N PRO A 178 21.13 32.09 16.23
CA PRO A 178 21.88 32.06 17.48
C PRO A 178 21.68 33.33 18.33
N ASN A 179 21.07 34.38 17.77
CA ASN A 179 20.88 35.66 18.44
C ASN A 179 19.52 35.78 19.12
N HIS A 180 18.60 34.82 18.87
CA HIS A 180 17.30 34.82 19.52
C HIS A 180 17.46 34.72 21.04
N PRO A 181 16.88 35.64 21.85
CA PRO A 181 17.18 35.73 23.29
C PRO A 181 16.90 34.45 24.07
N ASP A 182 15.91 33.66 23.66
CA ASP A 182 15.57 32.40 24.33
C ASP A 182 16.50 31.23 24.01
N LEU A 183 17.33 31.35 22.97
CA LEU A 183 18.24 30.30 22.47
C LEU A 183 19.72 30.59 22.75
N ILE A 184 20.02 31.76 23.33
CA ILE A 184 21.39 32.16 23.68
C ILE A 184 22.01 31.10 24.61
N GLY A 185 23.14 30.56 24.17
CA GLY A 185 23.91 29.57 24.92
C GLY A 185 23.34 28.15 24.88
N ARG A 186 22.34 27.87 24.03
CA ARG A 186 21.81 26.52 23.80
C ARG A 186 22.49 25.79 22.67
N ILE A 187 22.91 26.50 21.62
CA ILE A 187 23.58 25.89 20.46
C ILE A 187 24.99 25.47 20.86
N SER A 188 25.22 24.16 20.98
CA SER A 188 26.51 23.55 21.31
C SER A 188 27.32 23.21 20.06
N HIS A 189 26.64 22.86 18.96
CA HIS A 189 27.23 22.47 17.68
C HIS A 189 26.40 23.05 16.53
N PHE A 190 27.08 23.38 15.42
CA PHE A 190 26.44 23.77 14.17
C PHE A 190 27.18 23.13 13.00
N HIS A 191 26.43 22.50 12.10
CA HIS A 191 26.95 21.94 10.86
C HIS A 191 25.98 22.26 9.71
N ASP A 192 26.51 22.79 8.63
CA ASP A 192 25.74 23.17 7.45
C ASP A 192 26.11 22.28 6.28
N LEU A 193 25.17 21.44 5.86
CA LEU A 193 25.31 20.54 4.71
C LEU A 193 24.83 21.17 3.39
N ILE A 194 24.26 22.39 3.45
CA ILE A 194 23.72 23.11 2.28
C ILE A 194 24.77 24.09 1.74
N ASN A 195 25.23 25.03 2.57
CA ASN A 195 26.12 26.12 2.14
C ASN A 195 27.54 26.02 2.73
N GLU A 196 27.81 25.01 3.57
CA GLU A 196 29.08 24.79 4.27
C GLU A 196 29.52 25.98 5.15
N GLU A 197 28.56 26.77 5.67
CA GLU A 197 28.85 27.88 6.56
C GLU A 197 29.29 27.40 7.95
N THR A 198 30.13 28.20 8.61
CA THR A 198 30.74 27.82 9.90
C THR A 198 30.07 28.44 11.12
N THR A 199 29.14 29.37 10.90
CA THR A 199 28.42 30.09 11.96
C THR A 199 26.95 29.80 11.85
N ALA A 200 26.30 29.46 12.97
CA ALA A 200 24.87 29.19 13.01
C ALA A 200 24.05 30.37 12.46
N TYR A 201 23.06 30.04 11.65
CA TYR A 201 22.09 30.95 11.08
C TYR A 201 20.84 30.16 10.68
N ASP A 202 19.78 30.87 10.34
CA ASP A 202 18.56 30.32 9.78
C ASP A 202 17.98 31.30 8.76
N ASP A 203 17.95 30.89 7.50
CA ASP A 203 17.46 31.66 6.36
C ASP A 203 16.02 31.29 5.96
N ASN A 204 15.37 30.37 6.70
CA ASN A 204 13.98 29.95 6.50
C ASN A 204 13.11 30.11 7.76
N GLY A 205 13.68 30.07 8.97
CA GLY A 205 13.00 30.33 10.24
C GLY A 205 12.37 29.08 10.90
N HIS A 206 12.06 28.05 10.11
CA HIS A 206 11.48 26.81 10.63
C HIS A 206 12.39 26.12 11.68
N GLY A 207 13.68 25.99 11.40
CA GLY A 207 14.62 25.36 12.32
C GLY A 207 14.78 26.10 13.64
N THR A 208 14.68 27.44 13.63
CA THR A 208 14.63 28.27 14.85
C THR A 208 13.38 28.00 15.67
N ALA A 209 12.21 27.91 15.01
CA ALA A 209 10.95 27.59 15.67
C ALA A 209 10.98 26.19 16.31
N VAL A 210 11.48 25.19 15.59
CA VAL A 210 11.64 23.79 16.05
C VAL A 210 12.62 23.72 17.23
N SER A 211 13.79 24.34 17.10
CA SER A 211 14.83 24.38 18.14
C SER A 211 14.30 24.95 19.47
N TRP A 212 13.45 25.97 19.39
CA TRP A 212 12.84 26.59 20.56
C TRP A 212 11.82 25.69 21.25
N LEU A 213 11.01 24.94 20.50
CA LEU A 213 10.04 24.01 21.09
C LEU A 213 10.74 22.91 21.91
N VAL A 214 11.96 22.54 21.52
CA VAL A 214 12.84 21.68 22.32
C VAL A 214 13.37 22.42 23.55
N ALA A 215 14.21 23.45 23.38
CA ALA A 215 15.08 23.96 24.45
C ALA A 215 14.99 25.49 24.69
N GLY A 216 13.94 26.13 24.19
CA GLY A 216 13.70 27.57 24.40
C GLY A 216 13.58 27.92 25.88
N SER A 217 14.40 28.85 26.36
CA SER A 217 14.43 29.21 27.79
C SER A 217 13.24 30.03 28.28
N GLY A 218 12.42 30.57 27.37
CA GLY A 218 11.28 31.42 27.69
C GLY A 218 11.64 32.76 28.34
N GLN A 219 12.89 33.21 28.23
CA GLN A 219 13.38 34.43 28.84
C GLN A 219 12.56 35.66 28.40
N VAL A 220 12.20 35.78 27.12
CA VAL A 220 11.42 36.90 26.57
C VAL A 220 10.02 36.97 27.20
N SER A 221 9.41 35.81 27.45
CA SER A 221 8.08 35.71 28.08
C SER A 221 8.09 35.70 29.61
N GLY A 222 9.27 35.75 30.23
CA GLY A 222 9.41 35.61 31.69
C GLY A 222 9.13 34.18 32.20
N GLY A 223 9.34 33.18 31.35
CA GLY A 223 9.12 31.75 31.61
C GLY A 223 7.72 31.25 31.26
N GLN A 224 6.83 32.12 30.76
CA GLN A 224 5.45 31.73 30.40
C GLN A 224 5.40 30.77 29.21
N TYR A 225 6.29 30.96 28.24
CA TYR A 225 6.44 30.13 27.05
C TYR A 225 7.85 29.56 27.11
N THR A 226 7.99 28.30 27.52
CA THR A 226 9.29 27.64 27.71
C THR A 226 9.26 26.33 26.92
N GLY A 227 10.30 26.02 26.14
CA GLY A 227 10.45 24.75 25.44
C GLY A 227 10.44 23.56 26.40
N MET A 228 10.19 22.34 25.93
CA MET A 228 9.95 21.20 26.80
C MET A 228 11.17 20.79 27.65
N ALA A 229 12.37 20.91 27.09
CA ALA A 229 13.66 20.59 27.72
C ALA A 229 14.58 21.82 27.73
N PRO A 230 14.27 22.87 28.51
CA PRO A 230 15.02 24.13 28.48
C PRO A 230 16.43 24.02 29.04
N GLY A 231 16.83 22.86 29.58
CA GLY A 231 18.18 22.53 30.02
C GLY A 231 19.07 21.87 28.96
N ALA A 232 18.49 21.36 27.87
CA ALA A 232 19.21 20.63 26.84
C ALA A 232 20.17 21.51 26.03
N ASP A 233 21.21 20.86 25.49
CA ASP A 233 22.11 21.43 24.49
C ASP A 233 21.58 21.11 23.09
N LEU A 234 21.67 22.06 22.17
CA LEU A 234 21.20 21.91 20.79
C LEU A 234 22.37 21.71 19.82
N MET A 235 22.34 20.62 19.07
CA MET A 235 23.19 20.40 17.90
C MET A 235 22.40 20.74 16.65
N ILE A 236 22.75 21.82 15.96
CA ILE A 236 22.00 22.26 14.80
C ILE A 236 22.67 21.71 13.55
N VAL A 237 21.94 20.93 12.76
CA VAL A 237 22.42 20.37 11.49
C VAL A 237 21.52 20.88 10.37
N LYS A 238 22.00 21.82 9.57
CA LYS A 238 21.24 22.38 8.46
C LYS A 238 21.24 21.40 7.30
N VAL A 239 20.08 20.81 7.01
CA VAL A 239 19.81 19.85 5.92
C VAL A 239 18.72 20.34 4.95
N LEU A 240 18.12 21.51 5.24
CA LEU A 240 17.13 22.16 4.38
C LEU A 240 17.65 23.53 3.94
N ASP A 241 17.38 23.90 2.69
CA ASP A 241 17.75 25.19 2.10
C ASP A 241 16.83 26.35 2.53
N GLU A 242 16.99 27.53 1.91
CA GLU A 242 16.19 28.72 2.21
C GLU A 242 14.68 28.55 1.91
N ASP A 243 14.34 27.68 0.95
CA ASP A 243 12.97 27.33 0.57
C ASP A 243 12.41 26.16 1.41
N GLY A 244 13.19 25.64 2.37
CA GLY A 244 12.82 24.50 3.19
C GLY A 244 12.90 23.16 2.47
N ALA A 245 13.69 23.05 1.40
CA ALA A 245 13.87 21.84 0.61
C ALA A 245 15.22 21.15 0.92
N GLY A 246 15.26 19.81 0.84
CA GLY A 246 16.48 19.04 1.03
C GLY A 246 16.37 17.61 0.51
N GLU A 247 17.46 17.07 -0.05
CA GLU A 247 17.48 15.70 -0.55
C GLU A 247 17.55 14.65 0.57
N ASP A 248 16.91 13.50 0.37
CA ASP A 248 16.86 12.41 1.34
C ASP A 248 18.27 11.94 1.75
N SER A 249 19.19 11.84 0.80
CA SER A 249 20.58 11.49 1.13
C SER A 249 21.32 12.56 1.95
N LEU A 250 20.95 13.83 1.83
CA LEU A 250 21.52 14.89 2.67
C LEU A 250 21.00 14.82 4.10
N ILE A 251 19.71 14.51 4.26
CA ILE A 251 19.10 14.22 5.56
C ILE A 251 19.77 13.01 6.21
N ALA A 252 19.98 11.93 5.46
CA ALA A 252 20.71 10.76 5.92
C ALA A 252 22.13 11.12 6.38
N GLN A 253 22.81 12.01 5.66
CA GLN A 253 24.16 12.48 6.03
C GLN A 253 24.11 13.31 7.32
N GLY A 254 23.07 14.12 7.51
CA GLY A 254 22.84 14.83 8.76
C GLY A 254 22.61 13.88 9.94
N ILE A 255 21.89 12.78 9.73
CA ILE A 255 21.66 11.74 10.75
C ILE A 255 22.98 11.08 11.15
N GLU A 256 23.79 10.69 10.17
CA GLU A 256 25.13 10.13 10.40
C GLU A 256 26.03 11.12 11.17
N TYR A 257 26.07 12.39 10.73
CA TYR A 257 26.83 13.43 11.41
C TYR A 257 26.41 13.63 12.87
N ALA A 258 25.09 13.67 13.14
CA ALA A 258 24.59 13.89 14.48
C ALA A 258 24.97 12.76 15.44
N ALA A 259 24.85 11.51 14.98
CA ALA A 259 25.27 10.34 15.75
C ALA A 259 26.79 10.37 16.02
N ASP A 260 27.61 10.62 15.01
CA ASP A 260 29.07 10.67 15.13
C ASP A 260 29.58 11.78 16.06
N ASN A 261 28.80 12.85 16.23
CA ASN A 261 29.14 13.99 17.08
C ASN A 261 28.45 13.96 18.45
N GLY A 262 27.83 12.84 18.82
CA GLY A 262 27.35 12.59 20.17
C GLY A 262 25.98 13.19 20.48
N ALA A 263 25.07 13.23 19.51
CA ALA A 263 23.66 13.48 19.79
C ALA A 263 23.05 12.31 20.58
N ASP A 264 22.26 12.62 21.61
CA ASP A 264 21.49 11.64 22.38
C ASP A 264 20.08 11.45 21.78
N VAL A 265 19.54 12.54 21.22
CA VAL A 265 18.26 12.62 20.53
C VAL A 265 18.46 13.35 19.20
N ILE A 266 17.89 12.84 18.11
CA ILE A 266 17.77 13.51 16.82
C ILE A 266 16.29 13.80 16.60
N VAL A 267 15.96 15.04 16.24
CA VAL A 267 14.61 15.41 15.79
C VAL A 267 14.63 15.78 14.30
N LEU A 268 13.71 15.17 13.57
CA LEU A 268 13.45 15.38 12.15
C LEU A 268 12.04 15.96 12.01
N SER A 269 11.95 17.28 11.95
CA SER A 269 10.68 18.01 11.72
C SER A 269 10.41 18.22 10.23
N LEU A 270 10.70 17.19 9.44
CA LEU A 270 10.66 17.21 7.98
C LEU A 270 10.09 15.90 7.44
N GLY A 271 9.61 15.94 6.20
CA GLY A 271 9.05 14.79 5.50
C GLY A 271 8.65 15.19 4.09
N GLY A 272 8.37 14.20 3.24
CA GLY A 272 7.92 14.44 1.87
C GLY A 272 6.41 14.51 1.73
N ALA A 273 5.97 15.14 0.65
CA ALA A 273 4.64 14.94 0.11
C ALA A 273 4.39 13.45 -0.13
N TRP A 274 3.16 13.01 0.09
CA TRP A 274 2.72 11.65 -0.15
C TRP A 274 3.02 11.20 -1.58
N THR A 275 3.66 10.03 -1.72
CA THR A 275 3.91 9.38 -3.02
C THR A 275 3.57 7.90 -2.90
N ASP A 276 2.71 7.40 -3.78
CA ASP A 276 2.18 6.02 -3.87
C ASP A 276 3.23 4.91 -4.12
N LEU A 277 4.51 5.23 -4.11
CA LEU A 277 5.56 4.31 -4.51
C LEU A 277 6.19 3.68 -3.28
N GLY A 278 5.61 2.57 -2.83
CA GLY A 278 6.02 1.71 -1.68
C GLY A 278 7.43 1.09 -1.76
N LEU A 279 8.44 1.89 -2.10
CA LEU A 279 9.85 1.53 -2.06
C LEU A 279 10.48 2.05 -0.77
N LEU A 280 10.59 1.18 0.23
CA LEU A 280 11.06 1.45 1.60
C LEU A 280 12.59 1.42 1.74
N GLN A 281 13.29 2.09 0.84
CA GLN A 281 14.76 2.02 0.77
C GLN A 281 15.37 3.41 0.62
N GLU A 282 14.72 4.43 1.16
CA GLU A 282 15.30 5.76 1.30
C GLU A 282 16.51 5.74 2.25
N PRO A 283 17.66 6.32 1.85
CA PRO A 283 18.81 6.53 2.73
C PRO A 283 18.49 7.04 4.14
N SER A 284 17.55 7.99 4.30
CA SER A 284 17.23 8.56 5.62
C SER A 284 16.57 7.56 6.57
N SER A 285 15.70 6.69 6.06
CA SER A 285 15.06 5.62 6.86
C SER A 285 16.09 4.59 7.32
N GLU A 286 17.04 4.21 6.47
CA GLU A 286 18.10 3.26 6.85
C GLU A 286 19.13 3.87 7.80
N ALA A 287 19.50 5.13 7.59
CA ALA A 287 20.35 5.85 8.53
C ALA A 287 19.67 5.93 9.90
N THR A 288 18.36 6.19 9.93
CA THR A 288 17.56 6.21 11.16
C THR A 288 17.59 4.85 11.87
N GLU A 289 17.30 3.75 11.17
CA GLU A 289 17.34 2.39 11.73
C GLU A 289 18.71 2.12 12.38
N GLU A 290 19.79 2.46 11.68
CA GLU A 290 21.16 2.19 12.13
C GLU A 290 21.57 3.05 13.34
N VAL A 291 21.26 4.36 13.37
CA VAL A 291 21.61 5.20 14.54
C VAL A 291 20.79 4.85 15.77
N VAL A 292 19.53 4.43 15.59
CA VAL A 292 18.73 3.92 16.71
C VAL A 292 19.35 2.64 17.27
N ALA A 293 19.82 1.73 16.41
CA ALA A 293 20.57 0.55 16.84
C ALA A 293 21.88 0.88 17.57
N GLN A 294 22.48 2.04 17.28
CA GLN A 294 23.68 2.55 17.96
C GLN A 294 23.40 3.29 19.28
N GLY A 295 22.13 3.49 19.64
CA GLY A 295 21.73 4.06 20.92
C GLY A 295 21.25 5.52 20.86
N VAL A 296 21.07 6.09 19.66
CA VAL A 296 20.55 7.46 19.49
C VAL A 296 19.03 7.42 19.36
N ASN A 297 18.32 8.28 20.10
CA ASN A 297 16.87 8.39 19.97
C ASN A 297 16.52 9.20 18.73
N VAL A 298 15.59 8.75 17.89
CA VAL A 298 15.15 9.55 16.73
C VAL A 298 13.66 9.82 16.84
N VAL A 299 13.29 11.10 16.77
CA VAL A 299 11.90 11.60 16.82
C VAL A 299 11.56 12.28 15.50
N ILE A 300 10.48 11.86 14.86
CA ILE A 300 10.14 12.25 13.48
C ILE A 300 8.70 12.76 13.44
N ALA A 301 8.46 13.85 12.72
CA ALA A 301 7.11 14.31 12.41
C ALA A 301 6.36 13.29 11.54
N ALA A 302 5.07 13.05 11.80
CA ALA A 302 4.28 12.10 11.00
C ALA A 302 4.07 12.56 9.55
N GLY A 303 4.11 13.86 9.30
CA GLY A 303 3.76 14.48 8.02
C GLY A 303 2.47 15.30 8.12
N ASN A 304 2.28 16.18 7.15
CA ASN A 304 1.12 17.09 7.09
C ASN A 304 0.14 16.73 5.94
N SER A 305 0.26 15.50 5.41
CA SER A 305 -0.57 14.98 4.30
C SER A 305 -1.80 14.20 4.78
N GLY A 306 -2.17 14.34 6.06
CA GLY A 306 -3.49 13.94 6.53
C GLY A 306 -4.59 14.74 5.83
N PRO A 307 -5.86 14.31 5.93
CA PRO A 307 -6.39 13.30 6.85
C PRO A 307 -6.48 11.88 6.27
N ALA A 308 -6.00 11.68 5.03
CA ALA A 308 -6.02 10.38 4.36
C ALA A 308 -5.25 9.33 5.18
N THR A 309 -5.70 8.07 5.11
CA THR A 309 -4.96 6.95 5.71
C THR A 309 -3.69 6.66 4.90
N SER A 310 -2.72 5.99 5.51
CA SER A 310 -1.44 5.65 4.87
C SER A 310 -0.69 6.86 4.29
N SER A 311 -0.78 8.00 4.98
CA SER A 311 -0.21 9.30 4.59
C SER A 311 1.09 9.64 5.33
N ILE A 312 1.64 8.69 6.09
CA ILE A 312 2.95 8.82 6.77
C ILE A 312 4.05 8.38 5.81
N ASN A 313 5.01 9.25 5.54
CA ASN A 313 6.10 9.03 4.60
C ASN A 313 7.45 8.81 5.29
N SER A 314 8.47 8.43 4.51
CA SER A 314 9.87 8.42 4.97
C SER A 314 10.33 9.80 5.43
N PRO A 315 11.08 9.90 6.55
CA PRO A 315 11.57 8.80 7.41
C PRO A 315 10.60 8.37 8.53
N GLY A 316 9.41 8.97 8.65
CA GLY A 316 8.40 8.69 9.68
C GLY A 316 7.81 7.28 9.66
N ILE A 317 8.04 6.52 8.59
CA ILE A 317 7.72 5.08 8.48
C ILE A 317 8.67 4.19 9.29
N THR A 318 9.82 4.70 9.76
CA THR A 318 10.83 3.89 10.46
C THR A 318 10.27 3.40 11.79
N GLU A 319 10.28 2.08 11.99
CA GLU A 319 9.62 1.42 13.13
C GLU A 319 10.31 1.77 14.45
N GLU A 320 11.62 1.81 14.47
CA GLU A 320 12.43 2.06 15.66
C GLU A 320 12.38 3.54 16.10
N ALA A 321 12.05 4.45 15.18
CA ALA A 321 11.90 5.88 15.46
C ALA A 321 10.55 6.21 16.10
N ILE A 322 10.51 7.30 16.86
CA ILE A 322 9.28 7.83 17.48
C ILE A 322 8.61 8.77 16.48
N THR A 323 7.52 8.34 15.85
CA THR A 323 6.75 9.14 14.88
C THR A 323 5.61 9.86 15.60
N VAL A 324 5.51 11.18 15.39
CA VAL A 324 4.65 12.07 16.17
C VAL A 324 3.62 12.76 15.28
N GLY A 325 2.34 12.47 15.52
CA GLY A 325 1.22 13.20 14.92
C GLY A 325 0.87 14.47 15.72
N ALA A 326 -0.05 15.28 15.18
CA ALA A 326 -0.41 16.58 15.74
C ALA A 326 -1.84 16.61 16.30
N SER A 327 -2.00 17.27 17.44
CA SER A 327 -3.30 17.45 18.11
C SER A 327 -3.71 18.92 18.26
N ILE A 328 -5.01 19.13 18.38
CA ILE A 328 -5.60 20.37 18.90
C ILE A 328 -5.74 20.21 20.41
N ARG A 329 -4.72 20.65 21.14
CA ARG A 329 -4.64 20.53 22.60
C ARG A 329 -4.87 19.06 23.02
N ASP A 330 -5.72 18.83 24.03
CA ASP A 330 -6.23 17.54 24.49
C ASP A 330 -7.61 17.20 23.93
N THR A 331 -8.06 17.90 22.88
CA THR A 331 -9.47 17.85 22.42
C THR A 331 -9.70 17.14 21.09
N GLY A 332 -8.66 16.99 20.26
CA GLY A 332 -8.79 16.36 18.94
C GLY A 332 -7.49 16.31 18.17
N ILE A 333 -7.54 15.76 16.96
CA ILE A 333 -6.41 15.62 16.03
C ILE A 333 -6.61 16.65 14.92
N VAL A 334 -5.54 17.31 14.49
CA VAL A 334 -5.61 18.24 13.34
C VAL A 334 -5.69 17.46 12.03
N ASP A 335 -6.37 18.01 11.05
CA ASP A 335 -6.70 17.30 9.81
C ASP A 335 -5.46 17.00 8.97
N PHE A 336 -4.55 17.98 8.90
CA PHE A 336 -3.28 17.80 8.22
C PHE A 336 -2.41 16.70 8.87
N SER A 337 -2.64 16.28 10.12
CA SER A 337 -1.79 15.26 10.74
C SER A 337 -1.88 13.95 9.96
N SER A 338 -0.77 13.55 9.33
CA SER A 338 -0.65 12.28 8.63
C SER A 338 -0.98 11.10 9.53
N ARG A 339 -1.51 10.04 8.91
CA ARG A 339 -2.10 8.88 9.57
C ARG A 339 -1.58 7.61 8.94
N GLY A 340 -1.40 6.57 9.74
CA GLY A 340 -1.05 5.26 9.21
C GLY A 340 -2.25 4.55 8.53
N PRO A 341 -2.16 3.23 8.33
CA PRO A 341 -1.01 2.39 8.65
C PRO A 341 0.19 2.71 7.75
N VAL A 342 1.37 2.23 8.13
CA VAL A 342 2.55 2.22 7.24
C VAL A 342 2.76 0.82 6.70
N THR A 343 2.99 0.70 5.39
CA THR A 343 3.16 -0.60 4.72
C THR A 343 4.63 -0.96 4.62
N ARG A 344 5.02 -2.13 5.14
CA ARG A 344 6.36 -2.72 5.00
C ARG A 344 6.36 -3.79 3.91
N SER A 345 7.02 -3.52 2.78
CA SER A 345 7.13 -4.40 1.60
C SER A 345 8.48 -5.12 1.48
N GLN A 346 9.51 -4.68 2.21
CA GLN A 346 10.90 -5.14 1.99
C GLN A 346 11.69 -5.47 3.27
N THR A 347 11.24 -5.04 4.44
CA THR A 347 11.90 -5.34 5.73
C THR A 347 10.98 -6.22 6.56
N GLU A 348 11.53 -7.29 7.16
CA GLU A 348 10.74 -8.25 7.93
C GLU A 348 10.40 -7.73 9.34
N PRO A 349 9.17 -7.98 9.85
CA PRO A 349 8.10 -8.69 9.14
C PRO A 349 7.46 -7.83 8.05
N ILE A 350 7.22 -8.39 6.87
CA ILE A 350 6.45 -7.71 5.80
C ILE A 350 4.98 -7.58 6.27
N GLY A 351 4.34 -6.43 6.03
CA GLY A 351 2.93 -6.19 6.38
C GLY A 351 2.62 -4.74 6.77
N ASN A 352 1.43 -4.50 7.30
CA ASN A 352 0.96 -3.17 7.74
C ASN A 352 1.24 -2.96 9.23
N TYR A 353 1.72 -1.76 9.58
CA TYR A 353 2.15 -1.40 10.93
C TYR A 353 1.50 -0.13 11.45
N PRO A 354 1.28 -0.05 12.77
CA PRO A 354 0.64 1.10 13.38
C PRO A 354 1.58 2.31 13.48
N LYS A 355 1.17 3.45 12.90
CA LYS A 355 1.78 4.78 13.09
C LYS A 355 0.68 5.87 13.02
N PRO A 356 0.86 7.07 13.61
CA PRO A 356 2.01 7.50 14.39
C PRO A 356 2.10 6.75 15.73
N ASP A 357 3.22 6.85 16.43
CA ASP A 357 3.39 6.19 17.72
C ASP A 357 2.61 6.91 18.83
N LEU A 358 2.55 8.24 18.77
CA LEU A 358 1.78 9.07 19.69
C LEU A 358 1.53 10.45 19.05
N ILE A 359 0.76 11.30 19.73
CA ILE A 359 0.53 12.68 19.31
C ILE A 359 1.00 13.68 20.36
N ALA A 360 1.34 14.88 19.92
CA ALA A 360 1.55 16.04 20.77
C ALA A 360 0.80 17.26 20.19
N PRO A 361 0.57 18.32 20.98
CA PRO A 361 -0.07 19.53 20.48
C PRO A 361 0.70 20.11 19.29
N GLY A 362 0.03 20.37 18.18
CA GLY A 362 0.65 20.85 16.95
C GLY A 362 -0.12 21.96 16.24
N TYR A 363 -1.19 22.47 16.85
CA TYR A 363 -2.04 23.52 16.29
C TYR A 363 -1.84 24.84 17.03
N GLN A 364 -1.54 25.91 16.28
CA GLN A 364 -1.37 27.27 16.79
C GLN A 364 -0.38 27.35 17.96
N LEU A 365 0.77 26.71 17.84
CA LEU A 365 1.84 26.77 18.84
C LEU A 365 2.61 28.07 18.76
N ILE A 366 3.04 28.57 19.92
CA ILE A 366 3.97 29.69 20.00
C ILE A 366 5.39 29.13 19.98
N SER A 367 6.28 29.73 19.18
CA SER A 367 7.71 29.43 19.18
C SER A 367 8.56 30.67 18.90
N ALA A 368 9.88 30.55 19.01
CA ALA A 368 10.81 31.59 18.53
C ALA A 368 10.63 31.87 17.04
N ARG A 369 10.92 33.12 16.68
CA ARG A 369 10.92 33.63 15.31
C ARG A 369 12.34 34.06 14.94
N ALA A 370 12.83 33.66 13.78
CA ALA A 370 14.16 34.06 13.30
C ALA A 370 14.14 35.51 12.81
N SER A 371 15.24 36.25 13.04
CA SER A 371 15.33 37.65 12.61
C SER A 371 15.66 37.84 11.12
N ASP A 372 16.43 36.90 10.54
CA ASP A 372 17.05 37.02 9.22
C ASP A 372 16.46 36.06 8.16
N ALA A 373 15.36 35.37 8.49
CA ALA A 373 14.74 34.40 7.59
C ALA A 373 14.03 35.06 6.40
N SER A 374 14.17 34.43 5.22
CA SER A 374 13.60 34.87 3.94
C SER A 374 12.09 34.59 3.85
N TRP A 375 11.68 33.46 4.40
CA TRP A 375 10.31 33.07 4.73
C TRP A 375 10.18 33.02 6.25
N GLU A 376 9.02 33.34 6.83
CA GLU A 376 8.83 33.24 8.29
C GLU A 376 7.35 33.26 8.64
N PHE A 377 7.00 32.56 9.72
CA PHE A 377 5.65 32.45 10.25
C PHE A 377 5.11 33.80 10.81
N PRO A 378 3.78 33.94 10.96
CA PRO A 378 3.15 35.16 11.47
C PRO A 378 3.57 35.52 12.91
N PRO A 379 3.99 36.78 13.18
CA PRO A 379 4.48 37.15 14.49
C PRO A 379 3.37 37.16 15.55
N TYR A 380 3.71 36.72 16.77
CA TYR A 380 2.78 36.60 17.89
C TYR A 380 2.93 37.76 18.89
N ASN A 381 1.81 38.44 19.18
CA ASN A 381 1.69 39.48 20.21
C ASN A 381 2.87 40.47 20.26
N THR A 382 3.11 41.11 19.12
CA THR A 382 4.27 42.00 18.92
C THR A 382 4.33 43.20 19.86
N THR A 383 3.19 43.59 20.43
CA THR A 383 3.12 44.67 21.42
C THR A 383 3.78 44.27 22.74
N GLN A 384 3.74 42.98 23.10
CA GLN A 384 4.29 42.46 24.35
C GLN A 384 5.70 41.89 24.17
N PHE A 385 5.95 41.14 23.09
CA PHE A 385 7.18 40.37 22.90
C PHE A 385 8.04 40.83 21.72
N GLY A 386 7.71 41.95 21.08
CA GLY A 386 8.41 42.36 19.86
C GLY A 386 8.23 41.34 18.73
N ASN A 387 9.24 41.17 17.88
CA ASN A 387 9.19 40.19 16.78
C ASN A 387 9.84 38.85 17.16
N ASP A 388 9.97 38.57 18.47
CA ASP A 388 10.72 37.40 18.95
C ASP A 388 9.89 36.10 18.91
N TYR A 389 8.56 36.19 18.96
CA TYR A 389 7.70 35.01 18.88
C TYR A 389 6.85 34.96 17.61
N THR A 390 6.54 33.75 17.19
CA THR A 390 5.66 33.42 16.08
C THR A 390 4.56 32.45 16.52
N ILE A 391 3.52 32.27 15.69
CA ILE A 391 2.45 31.29 15.90
C ILE A 391 2.19 30.49 14.63
N TRP A 392 2.24 29.16 14.73
CA TRP A 392 2.16 28.27 13.57
C TRP A 392 1.63 26.88 13.94
N SER A 393 1.41 26.04 12.93
CA SER A 393 0.86 24.69 13.07
C SER A 393 1.66 23.70 12.23
N GLY A 394 1.78 22.46 12.70
CA GLY A 394 2.40 21.37 11.96
C GLY A 394 2.72 20.16 12.85
N THR A 395 2.84 18.98 12.25
CA THR A 395 3.48 17.84 12.93
C THR A 395 4.95 18.13 13.23
N SER A 396 5.59 18.98 12.41
CA SER A 396 6.89 19.61 12.67
C SER A 396 6.96 20.43 13.96
N ALA A 397 5.81 20.90 14.48
CA ALA A 397 5.72 21.55 15.79
C ALA A 397 5.51 20.53 16.93
N SER A 398 4.98 19.35 16.63
CA SER A 398 4.68 18.30 17.61
C SER A 398 5.91 17.44 17.92
N ALA A 399 6.67 17.05 16.90
CA ALA A 399 7.91 16.27 17.04
C ALA A 399 8.93 16.88 18.03
N PRO A 400 9.29 18.18 17.99
CA PRO A 400 10.26 18.77 18.92
C PRO A 400 9.77 18.80 20.37
N LEU A 401 8.46 18.85 20.61
CA LEU A 401 7.93 18.71 21.95
C LEU A 401 8.30 17.35 22.54
N VAL A 402 8.07 16.29 21.77
CA VAL A 402 8.37 14.89 22.16
C VAL A 402 9.87 14.65 22.25
N ALA A 403 10.69 15.28 21.38
CA ALA A 403 12.14 15.25 21.51
C ALA A 403 12.63 15.85 22.85
N GLY A 404 12.00 16.93 23.31
CA GLY A 404 12.26 17.46 24.64
C GLY A 404 11.81 16.52 25.77
N LEU A 405 10.68 15.81 25.61
CA LEU A 405 10.26 14.79 26.57
C LEU A 405 11.24 13.62 26.64
N ALA A 406 11.77 13.17 25.49
CA ALA A 406 12.82 12.16 25.42
C ALA A 406 14.09 12.63 26.14
N ALA A 407 14.50 13.89 25.97
CA ALA A 407 15.64 14.46 26.68
C ALA A 407 15.44 14.49 28.20
N ILE A 408 14.22 14.77 28.69
CA ILE A 408 13.89 14.68 30.12
C ILE A 408 14.03 13.25 30.65
N LEU A 409 13.57 12.24 29.88
CA LEU A 409 13.72 10.83 30.29
C LEU A 409 15.20 10.43 30.37
N LEU A 410 16.02 10.86 29.40
CA LEU A 410 17.45 10.56 29.36
C LEU A 410 18.25 11.28 30.47
N GLU A 411 17.85 12.49 30.86
CA GLU A 411 18.44 13.14 32.05
C GLU A 411 18.14 12.34 33.33
N LYS A 412 16.92 11.80 33.42
CA LYS A 412 16.49 11.02 34.58
C LYS A 412 17.18 9.66 34.65
N ASP A 413 17.36 8.99 33.53
CA ASP A 413 18.10 7.74 33.41
C ASP A 413 18.84 7.66 32.07
N SER A 414 20.15 7.92 32.10
CA SER A 414 21.01 7.94 30.92
C SER A 414 21.29 6.54 30.34
N ASP A 415 20.94 5.47 31.05
CA ASP A 415 21.14 4.09 30.60
C ASP A 415 19.94 3.58 29.76
N LEU A 416 18.91 4.41 29.55
CA LEU A 416 17.78 4.06 28.70
C LEU A 416 18.22 3.93 27.24
N SER A 417 18.02 2.73 26.68
CA SER A 417 18.10 2.53 25.24
C SER A 417 16.98 3.30 24.52
N PRO A 418 17.16 3.64 23.23
CA PRO A 418 16.14 4.36 22.46
C PRO A 418 14.77 3.71 22.49
N ILE A 419 14.76 2.37 22.43
CA ILE A 419 13.51 1.63 22.45
C ILE A 419 12.79 1.72 23.80
N GLN A 420 13.52 1.85 24.91
CA GLN A 420 12.91 2.07 26.22
C GLN A 420 12.31 3.47 26.32
N VAL A 421 13.00 4.50 25.82
CA VAL A 421 12.48 5.87 25.80
C VAL A 421 11.17 5.91 25.01
N LYS A 422 11.17 5.34 23.80
CA LYS A 422 9.97 5.17 22.97
C LYS A 422 8.85 4.46 23.72
N ALA A 423 9.14 3.31 24.33
CA ALA A 423 8.18 2.52 25.08
C ALA A 423 7.54 3.30 26.24
N PHE A 424 8.34 4.02 27.04
CA PHE A 424 7.85 4.81 28.16
C PHE A 424 6.99 5.99 27.71
N LEU A 425 7.36 6.67 26.63
CA LEU A 425 6.56 7.77 26.07
C LEU A 425 5.20 7.26 25.57
N MET A 426 5.18 6.15 24.82
CA MET A 426 3.95 5.54 24.31
C MET A 426 3.05 5.02 25.45
N ALA A 427 3.58 4.21 26.37
CA ALA A 427 2.80 3.71 27.51
C ALA A 427 2.33 4.83 28.44
N GLY A 428 3.13 5.90 28.52
CA GLY A 428 2.83 7.11 29.28
C GLY A 428 1.70 7.95 28.68
N SER A 429 1.43 7.85 27.38
CA SER A 429 0.41 8.67 26.72
C SER A 429 -0.99 8.53 27.31
N THR A 430 -1.79 9.57 27.09
CA THR A 430 -3.19 9.67 27.47
C THR A 430 -4.06 9.43 26.24
N ASP A 431 -4.76 8.29 26.21
CA ASP A 431 -5.75 7.99 25.16
C ASP A 431 -6.87 9.04 25.18
N ILE A 432 -7.06 9.72 24.06
CA ILE A 432 -8.08 10.76 23.87
C ILE A 432 -9.31 10.26 23.09
N GLY A 433 -9.38 8.96 22.77
CA GLY A 433 -10.56 8.28 22.22
C GLY A 433 -10.74 8.38 20.70
N PHE A 434 -9.67 8.66 19.95
CA PHE A 434 -9.66 8.72 18.48
C PHE A 434 -9.10 7.45 17.85
N ASP A 435 -9.14 7.35 16.52
CA ASP A 435 -8.49 6.27 15.77
C ASP A 435 -6.99 6.19 16.13
N PRO A 436 -6.47 5.03 16.56
CA PRO A 436 -5.04 4.89 16.88
C PRO A 436 -4.08 5.13 15.71
N MET A 437 -4.57 5.30 14.49
CA MET A 437 -3.78 5.59 13.29
C MET A 437 -3.68 7.06 13.06
N ALA A 438 -4.47 7.81 13.80
CA ALA A 438 -4.39 9.24 13.92
C ALA A 438 -3.75 9.62 15.27
N GLN A 439 -4.14 9.00 16.39
CA GLN A 439 -3.61 9.36 17.73
C GLN A 439 -2.41 8.55 18.22
N GLY A 440 -2.09 7.41 17.62
CA GLY A 440 -1.14 6.45 18.21
C GLY A 440 -1.60 6.01 19.60
N PHE A 441 -0.70 6.12 20.58
CA PHE A 441 -0.98 5.85 22.00
C PHE A 441 -1.75 6.97 22.71
N GLY A 442 -2.08 8.04 21.99
CA GLY A 442 -2.72 9.22 22.51
C GLY A 442 -1.73 10.35 22.80
N LEU A 443 -2.21 11.35 23.53
CA LEU A 443 -1.47 12.57 23.82
C LEU A 443 -0.30 12.28 24.77
N ALA A 444 0.91 12.70 24.37
CA ALA A 444 2.11 12.55 25.18
C ALA A 444 1.92 13.08 26.62
N ASN A 445 2.37 12.31 27.61
CA ASN A 445 2.29 12.69 29.02
C ASN A 445 3.56 12.25 29.75
N ILE A 446 4.43 13.21 30.05
CA ILE A 446 5.75 12.92 30.63
C ILE A 446 5.66 12.51 32.09
N SER A 447 4.70 13.04 32.86
CA SER A 447 4.48 12.63 34.25
C SER A 447 4.19 11.15 34.37
N LYS A 448 3.28 10.63 33.54
CA LYS A 448 2.94 9.20 33.53
C LYS A 448 4.10 8.35 33.00
N SER A 449 4.81 8.82 31.96
CA SER A 449 6.02 8.15 31.44
C SER A 449 7.09 7.99 32.53
N VAL A 450 7.34 9.05 33.31
CA VAL A 450 8.31 9.07 34.41
C VAL A 450 7.84 8.22 35.61
N GLU A 451 6.54 8.22 35.91
CA GLU A 451 5.97 7.35 36.93
C GLU A 451 6.21 5.87 36.61
N LEU A 452 5.99 5.46 35.36
CA LEU A 452 6.25 4.10 34.88
C LEU A 452 7.73 3.73 35.00
N LEU A 453 8.63 4.66 34.63
CA LEU A 453 10.07 4.50 34.79
C LEU A 453 10.47 4.30 36.27
N ASP A 454 9.97 5.14 37.19
CA ASP A 454 10.28 5.07 38.63
C ASP A 454 9.77 3.78 39.29
N GLN A 455 8.60 3.31 38.85
CA GLN A 455 8.00 2.10 39.39
C GLN A 455 8.71 0.83 38.91
N LYS A 456 9.58 0.93 37.89
CA LYS A 456 10.03 -0.22 37.09
C LYS A 456 8.84 -1.12 36.75
N SER A 457 7.72 -0.49 36.40
CA SER A 457 6.50 -1.22 36.18
C SER A 457 6.76 -2.11 34.98
N GLY A 458 6.81 -3.43 35.21
CA GLY A 458 6.85 -4.44 34.15
C GLY A 458 5.51 -4.49 33.39
N GLU A 459 4.94 -3.32 33.07
CA GLU A 459 3.75 -3.21 32.26
C GLU A 459 4.08 -3.71 30.85
N ILE A 460 3.32 -4.71 30.45
CA ILE A 460 3.21 -5.12 29.06
C ILE A 460 2.07 -4.32 28.48
N THR A 461 2.37 -3.45 27.53
CA THR A 461 1.34 -2.87 26.68
C THR A 461 1.41 -3.58 25.34
N ILE A 462 0.39 -4.38 25.03
CA ILE A 462 0.23 -4.93 23.70
C ILE A 462 -0.19 -3.79 22.78
N ILE A 463 0.59 -3.53 21.75
CA ILE A 463 0.18 -2.75 20.59
C ILE A 463 -0.37 -3.73 19.59
N SER A 464 -1.64 -4.07 19.75
CA SER A 464 -2.28 -4.82 18.69
C SER A 464 -2.68 -3.84 17.59
N PRO A 465 -2.39 -4.12 16.32
CA PRO A 465 -3.02 -3.46 15.19
C PRO A 465 -4.55 -3.67 15.17
N ILE A 466 -5.22 -4.08 16.24
CA ILE A 466 -6.66 -4.38 16.21
C ILE A 466 -7.48 -3.28 16.90
N SER A 467 -6.88 -2.10 17.03
CA SER A 467 -7.65 -0.90 16.71
C SER A 467 -7.71 -0.62 15.19
N TYR A 468 -7.16 -1.50 14.35
CA TYR A 468 -7.47 -1.65 12.90
C TYR A 468 -8.46 -2.80 12.68
N PRO A 469 -9.41 -2.58 11.78
CA PRO A 469 -9.16 -2.70 10.35
C PRO A 469 -9.47 -1.33 9.72
N THR A 470 -8.62 -0.83 8.84
CA THR A 470 -9.01 -0.12 7.59
C THR A 470 -10.17 0.92 7.60
N LEU A 471 -10.62 1.41 8.76
CA LEU A 471 -11.75 2.30 8.99
C LEU A 471 -11.60 3.00 10.35
N PRO A 472 -11.86 4.32 10.43
CA PRO A 472 -11.90 5.06 11.68
C PRO A 472 -12.85 4.40 12.68
N GLY A 473 -12.30 3.89 13.79
CA GLY A 473 -13.07 3.43 14.96
C GLY A 473 -13.68 2.02 14.85
N SER A 474 -13.15 1.15 14.00
CA SER A 474 -13.57 -0.26 13.95
C SER A 474 -12.55 -1.17 14.64
N SER A 475 -13.00 -2.06 15.54
CA SER A 475 -12.18 -3.09 16.20
C SER A 475 -12.31 -4.47 15.52
N GLN A 476 -12.77 -4.50 14.28
CA GLN A 476 -13.17 -5.72 13.57
C GLN A 476 -11.99 -6.32 12.80
N VAL A 477 -11.96 -7.62 12.57
CA VAL A 477 -11.09 -8.24 11.56
C VAL A 477 -12.05 -8.79 10.52
N LEU A 478 -12.00 -8.19 9.34
CA LEU A 478 -12.89 -8.54 8.25
C LEU A 478 -12.22 -9.63 7.40
N ILE A 479 -12.89 -10.76 7.22
CA ILE A 479 -12.42 -11.81 6.34
C ILE A 479 -13.42 -11.97 5.22
N VAL A 480 -12.97 -11.76 3.98
CA VAL A 480 -13.79 -11.95 2.79
C VAL A 480 -13.27 -13.13 1.98
N GLY A 481 -14.14 -14.12 1.77
CA GLY A 481 -13.84 -15.26 0.91
C GLY A 481 -12.68 -16.14 1.41
N GLU A 482 -11.77 -16.49 0.50
CA GLU A 482 -10.57 -17.32 0.76
C GLU A 482 -9.35 -16.48 1.18
N GLU A 483 -9.53 -15.17 1.38
CA GLU A 483 -8.44 -14.27 1.73
C GLU A 483 -7.86 -14.65 3.10
N LYS A 484 -6.57 -14.98 3.11
CA LYS A 484 -5.81 -15.22 4.34
C LYS A 484 -5.10 -13.92 4.69
N GLN A 485 -5.67 -13.18 5.64
CA GLN A 485 -5.02 -11.98 6.14
C GLN A 485 -4.03 -12.37 7.24
N THR A 486 -2.82 -11.83 7.14
CA THR A 486 -1.81 -11.92 8.19
C THR A 486 -1.61 -10.53 8.76
N LEU A 487 -1.94 -10.36 10.04
CA LEU A 487 -1.76 -9.11 10.76
C LEU A 487 -0.55 -9.25 11.69
N ASN A 488 0.35 -8.27 11.69
CA ASN A 488 1.54 -8.28 12.54
C ASN A 488 1.25 -7.55 13.84
N ALA A 489 1.07 -8.30 14.92
CA ALA A 489 0.89 -7.72 16.25
C ALA A 489 2.22 -7.39 16.91
N THR A 490 2.26 -6.23 17.56
CA THR A 490 3.46 -5.67 18.16
C THR A 490 3.31 -5.63 19.68
N ILE A 491 4.26 -6.19 20.40
CA ILE A 491 4.33 -6.11 21.86
C ILE A 491 5.44 -5.13 22.17
N ILE A 492 5.14 -4.13 22.99
CA ILE A 492 6.17 -3.29 23.59
C ILE A 492 6.31 -3.68 25.05
N SER A 493 7.54 -3.90 25.48
CA SER A 493 7.87 -4.09 26.89
C SER A 493 9.06 -3.25 27.31
N THR A 494 8.98 -2.67 28.50
CA THR A 494 10.06 -1.87 29.11
C THR A 494 11.17 -2.75 29.69
N GLU A 495 10.92 -4.05 29.86
CA GLU A 495 11.85 -5.03 30.42
C GLU A 495 11.83 -6.34 29.62
N SER A 496 12.87 -7.16 29.76
CA SER A 496 12.85 -8.52 29.19
C SER A 496 12.09 -9.44 30.13
N LEU A 497 10.92 -9.90 29.69
CA LEU A 497 10.02 -10.75 30.48
C LEU A 497 10.12 -12.23 30.08
N GLY A 498 10.83 -12.53 28.99
CA GLY A 498 11.09 -13.89 28.53
C GLY A 498 9.89 -14.50 27.79
N SER A 499 9.79 -15.83 27.81
CA SER A 499 8.79 -16.55 27.01
C SER A 499 7.38 -16.41 27.59
N HIS A 500 6.44 -15.97 26.76
CA HIS A 500 5.01 -15.90 27.03
C HIS A 500 4.24 -16.75 26.02
N GLU A 501 3.14 -17.34 26.47
CA GLU A 501 2.19 -18.05 25.61
C GLU A 501 1.11 -17.09 25.15
N ILE A 502 0.69 -17.22 23.89
CA ILE A 502 -0.42 -16.45 23.33
C ILE A 502 -1.61 -17.41 23.21
N ILE A 503 -2.70 -17.08 23.91
CA ILE A 503 -3.93 -17.87 23.90
C ILE A 503 -5.05 -17.04 23.32
N VAL A 504 -5.83 -17.63 22.42
CA VAL A 504 -7.06 -17.03 21.90
C VAL A 504 -8.25 -17.77 22.48
N GLU A 505 -9.11 -17.05 23.20
CA GLU A 505 -10.34 -17.56 23.78
C GLU A 505 -11.58 -17.04 23.02
N GLY A 506 -12.74 -17.64 23.27
CA GLY A 506 -14.00 -17.28 22.60
C GLY A 506 -14.25 -18.04 21.30
N ASN A 507 -15.35 -17.72 20.60
CA ASN A 507 -15.73 -18.42 19.38
C ASN A 507 -14.96 -17.93 18.14
N ALA A 508 -14.32 -16.75 18.19
CA ALA A 508 -13.40 -16.27 17.16
C ALA A 508 -12.12 -17.11 17.03
N SER A 509 -11.71 -17.80 18.10
CA SER A 509 -10.53 -18.70 18.11
C SER A 509 -10.55 -19.79 17.02
N LYS A 510 -11.73 -20.08 16.44
CA LYS A 510 -11.88 -21.02 15.33
C LYS A 510 -11.23 -20.55 14.03
N PHE A 511 -11.11 -19.23 13.86
CA PHE A 511 -10.65 -18.59 12.62
C PHE A 511 -9.34 -17.83 12.79
N ILE A 512 -8.79 -17.82 14.01
CA ILE A 512 -7.58 -17.09 14.35
C ILE A 512 -6.49 -18.08 14.70
N ASN A 513 -5.37 -17.99 14.00
CA ASN A 513 -4.17 -18.76 14.26
C ASN A 513 -3.02 -17.80 14.57
N ILE A 514 -2.21 -18.14 15.58
CA ILE A 514 -1.12 -17.28 16.06
C ILE A 514 0.22 -17.91 15.71
N ARG A 515 1.13 -17.11 15.14
CA ARG A 515 2.48 -17.55 14.80
C ARG A 515 3.55 -16.54 15.21
N PRO A 516 4.50 -16.92 16.09
CA PRO A 516 4.55 -18.15 16.89
C PRO A 516 3.53 -18.13 18.03
N ALA A 517 3.00 -19.30 18.44
CA ALA A 517 2.11 -19.44 19.61
C ALA A 517 2.78 -19.08 20.96
N THR A 518 4.11 -18.99 20.96
CA THR A 518 4.90 -18.47 22.09
C THR A 518 5.78 -17.34 21.59
N VAL A 519 5.71 -16.19 22.24
CA VAL A 519 6.54 -15.02 21.93
C VAL A 519 7.54 -14.82 23.07
N THR A 520 8.79 -14.54 22.72
CA THR A 520 9.76 -14.07 23.72
C THR A 520 9.60 -12.57 23.82
N VAL A 521 9.01 -12.10 24.92
CA VAL A 521 8.88 -10.68 25.21
C VAL A 521 10.26 -10.17 25.64
N SER A 522 10.98 -9.62 24.69
CA SER A 522 12.20 -8.87 24.94
C SER A 522 11.87 -7.47 25.42
N GLN A 523 12.87 -6.84 26.04
CA GLN A 523 12.84 -5.40 26.20
C GLN A 523 12.77 -4.77 24.80
N GLY A 524 11.84 -3.84 24.62
CA GLY A 524 11.50 -3.23 23.34
C GLY A 524 10.39 -3.97 22.60
N TYR A 525 10.57 -4.17 21.30
CA TYR A 525 9.59 -4.81 20.44
C TYR A 525 9.64 -6.33 20.49
N SER A 526 8.48 -6.96 20.36
CA SER A 526 8.33 -8.36 20.00
C SER A 526 7.13 -8.51 19.10
N TYR A 527 7.23 -9.37 18.09
CA TYR A 527 6.19 -9.50 17.07
C TYR A 527 5.57 -10.89 17.08
N PHE A 528 4.30 -10.97 16.70
CA PHE A 528 3.65 -12.21 16.34
C PHE A 528 2.60 -11.96 15.25
N GLU A 529 2.43 -12.95 14.40
CA GLU A 529 1.43 -12.94 13.33
C GLU A 529 0.09 -13.43 13.88
N ILE A 530 -0.97 -12.69 13.58
CA ILE A 530 -2.36 -13.09 13.72
C ILE A 530 -2.83 -13.44 12.31
N MET A 531 -2.93 -14.73 12.02
CA MET A 531 -3.43 -15.22 10.74
C MET A 531 -4.91 -15.53 10.86
N THR A 532 -5.68 -15.03 9.91
CA THR A 532 -7.06 -15.45 9.72
C THR A 532 -7.11 -16.67 8.80
N GLU A 533 -7.80 -17.72 9.22
CA GLU A 533 -8.02 -18.90 8.39
C GLU A 533 -9.48 -19.35 8.48
N VAL A 534 -10.17 -19.25 7.34
CA VAL A 534 -11.55 -19.69 7.17
C VAL A 534 -11.50 -21.09 6.54
N PRO A 535 -11.96 -22.15 7.24
CA PRO A 535 -11.96 -23.49 6.69
C PRO A 535 -12.78 -23.61 5.41
N GLU A 536 -12.29 -24.38 4.44
CA GLU A 536 -13.07 -24.76 3.26
C GLU A 536 -14.35 -25.51 3.67
N GLY A 537 -15.45 -25.19 3.00
CA GLY A 537 -16.73 -25.90 3.15
C GLY A 537 -17.52 -25.55 4.42
N LEU A 538 -17.36 -24.34 4.95
CA LEU A 538 -18.23 -23.83 6.02
C LEU A 538 -19.70 -23.74 5.58
N PRO A 539 -20.66 -24.27 6.36
CA PRO A 539 -22.08 -24.07 6.08
C PRO A 539 -22.47 -22.60 6.18
N LEU A 540 -23.44 -22.15 5.36
CA LEU A 540 -23.99 -20.78 5.45
C LEU A 540 -24.56 -20.44 6.84
N SER A 541 -24.96 -21.45 7.63
CA SER A 541 -25.42 -21.26 9.01
C SER A 541 -24.33 -20.77 9.97
N ASP A 542 -23.07 -20.90 9.58
CA ASP A 542 -21.90 -20.50 10.36
C ASP A 542 -21.36 -19.12 9.89
N ILE A 543 -22.08 -18.42 9.02
CA ILE A 543 -21.81 -17.01 8.71
C ILE A 543 -22.27 -16.14 9.89
N GLY A 544 -21.53 -15.09 10.20
CA GLY A 544 -21.89 -14.14 11.24
C GLY A 544 -20.70 -13.56 11.98
N LYS A 545 -21.00 -12.94 13.13
CA LYS A 545 -20.02 -12.31 14.01
C LYS A 545 -19.52 -13.26 15.07
N TYR A 546 -18.21 -13.28 15.23
CA TYR A 546 -17.48 -14.08 16.20
C TYR A 546 -16.68 -13.15 17.10
N PHE A 547 -16.67 -13.47 18.39
CA PHE A 547 -16.02 -12.68 19.42
C PHE A 547 -15.02 -13.54 20.19
N GLY A 548 -13.92 -12.94 20.60
CA GLY A 548 -12.89 -13.62 21.36
C GLY A 548 -12.04 -12.65 22.16
N GLU A 549 -11.08 -13.22 22.86
CA GLU A 549 -10.07 -12.45 23.59
C GLU A 549 -8.72 -13.11 23.37
N LEU A 550 -7.75 -12.36 22.88
CA LEU A 550 -6.35 -12.76 22.82
C LEU A 550 -5.68 -12.39 24.14
N LYS A 551 -4.96 -13.34 24.73
CA LYS A 551 -4.27 -13.20 26.03
C LYS A 551 -2.81 -13.55 25.89
N ILE A 552 -1.95 -12.69 26.44
CA ILE A 552 -0.54 -13.01 26.65
C ILE A 552 -0.37 -13.47 28.09
N ILE A 553 0.08 -14.70 28.23
CA ILE A 553 0.15 -15.39 29.51
C ILE A 553 1.61 -15.71 29.84
N SER A 554 2.00 -15.32 31.05
CA SER A 554 3.31 -15.65 31.60
C SER A 554 3.42 -17.13 31.97
N SER A 555 4.64 -17.63 32.16
CA SER A 555 4.88 -18.99 32.66
C SER A 555 4.22 -19.32 34.02
N SER A 556 3.74 -18.30 34.75
CA SER A 556 2.95 -18.44 35.99
C SER A 556 1.43 -18.47 35.79
N GLU A 557 0.96 -18.56 34.53
CA GLU A 557 -0.47 -18.50 34.14
C GLU A 557 -1.16 -17.16 34.46
N ALA A 558 -0.41 -16.11 34.79
CA ALA A 558 -0.95 -14.76 34.95
C ALA A 558 -1.12 -14.09 33.58
N VAL A 559 -2.34 -13.61 33.29
CA VAL A 559 -2.62 -12.76 32.13
C VAL A 559 -1.85 -11.47 32.32
N THR A 560 -0.94 -11.20 31.39
CA THR A 560 -0.07 -10.02 31.46
C THR A 560 -0.61 -8.89 30.62
N SER A 561 -1.29 -9.21 29.52
CA SER A 561 -2.11 -8.28 28.76
C SER A 561 -3.14 -9.06 27.93
N SER A 562 -4.26 -8.43 27.58
CA SER A 562 -5.31 -9.03 26.74
C SER A 562 -5.89 -8.04 25.74
N MET A 563 -6.65 -8.57 24.79
CA MET A 563 -7.15 -7.82 23.64
C MET A 563 -8.43 -8.49 23.09
N ASP A 564 -9.49 -7.71 22.88
CA ASP A 564 -10.76 -8.22 22.34
C ASP A 564 -10.68 -8.43 20.83
N LEU A 565 -11.18 -9.57 20.34
CA LEU A 565 -11.24 -9.91 18.92
C LEU A 565 -12.70 -9.91 18.45
N GLU A 566 -12.99 -9.22 17.35
CA GLU A 566 -14.23 -9.38 16.59
C GLU A 566 -13.89 -9.85 15.17
N VAL A 567 -14.42 -11.00 14.75
CA VAL A 567 -14.26 -11.53 13.38
C VAL A 567 -15.63 -11.56 12.73
N GLN A 568 -15.76 -10.94 11.56
CA GLN A 568 -16.98 -10.99 10.76
C GLN A 568 -16.76 -11.86 9.52
N LEU A 569 -17.56 -12.92 9.40
CA LEU A 569 -17.67 -13.71 8.18
C LEU A 569 -18.90 -13.26 7.41
N THR A 570 -18.72 -12.95 6.13
CA THR A 570 -19.80 -12.56 5.21
C THR A 570 -19.83 -13.52 4.01
N SER A 571 -21.02 -13.82 3.48
CA SER A 571 -21.17 -14.57 2.23
C SER A 571 -20.69 -13.74 1.04
N PHE A 572 -20.34 -14.38 -0.07
CA PHE A 572 -20.06 -13.67 -1.32
C PHE A 572 -21.23 -12.77 -1.73
N GLY A 573 -20.92 -11.48 -1.88
CA GLY A 573 -21.82 -10.38 -2.16
C GLY A 573 -21.88 -9.98 -3.63
N GLY A 574 -20.85 -10.33 -4.40
CA GLY A 574 -20.72 -10.03 -5.82
C GLY A 574 -19.29 -9.58 -6.17
N GLU A 575 -19.08 -9.24 -7.43
CA GLU A 575 -17.81 -8.70 -7.94
C GLU A 575 -18.09 -7.34 -8.59
N LEU A 576 -17.28 -6.35 -8.24
CA LEU A 576 -17.26 -5.02 -8.80
C LEU A 576 -16.01 -4.86 -9.66
N LEU A 577 -16.20 -4.67 -10.96
CA LEU A 577 -15.12 -4.33 -11.89
C LEU A 577 -15.03 -2.82 -12.06
N VAL A 578 -13.83 -2.27 -11.90
CA VAL A 578 -13.51 -0.86 -12.12
C VAL A 578 -12.83 -0.69 -13.48
N ASP A 579 -13.34 0.19 -14.32
CA ASP A 579 -12.74 0.45 -15.63
C ASP A 579 -11.40 1.18 -15.50
N MET A 580 -10.30 0.49 -15.82
CA MET A 580 -8.95 1.04 -15.91
C MET A 580 -8.46 1.15 -17.37
N ALA A 581 -9.19 0.57 -18.32
CA ALA A 581 -8.80 0.52 -19.72
C ALA A 581 -8.98 1.87 -20.44
N HIS A 582 -9.92 2.68 -19.95
CA HIS A 582 -10.25 3.97 -20.54
C HIS A 582 -9.51 5.15 -19.90
N HIS A 583 -8.60 4.88 -18.96
CA HIS A 583 -7.80 5.92 -18.33
C HIS A 583 -6.58 6.35 -19.16
N SER A 584 -6.12 7.58 -18.95
CA SER A 584 -4.87 8.10 -19.50
C SER A 584 -3.66 7.43 -18.85
N ALA A 585 -2.68 7.01 -19.65
CA ALA A 585 -1.40 6.52 -19.12
C ALA A 585 -0.56 7.59 -18.41
N ASP A 586 -0.82 8.88 -18.71
CA ASP A 586 -0.07 10.00 -18.16
C ASP A 586 -0.59 10.43 -16.77
N ASP A 587 -1.85 10.16 -16.48
CA ASP A 587 -2.54 10.56 -15.24
C ASP A 587 -3.71 9.60 -14.93
N PRO A 588 -3.44 8.33 -14.58
CA PRO A 588 -4.52 7.39 -14.31
C PRO A 588 -5.09 7.62 -12.90
N ASP A 589 -6.40 7.80 -12.78
CA ASP A 589 -7.04 7.73 -11.47
C ASP A 589 -6.88 6.33 -10.88
N SER A 590 -6.63 6.30 -9.58
CA SER A 590 -6.42 5.05 -8.86
C SER A 590 -7.67 4.64 -8.08
N PRO A 591 -8.11 3.37 -8.17
CA PRO A 591 -9.09 2.79 -7.24
C PRO A 591 -8.66 2.91 -5.77
N GLU A 592 -7.36 3.10 -5.51
CA GLU A 592 -6.84 3.39 -4.16
C GLU A 592 -7.39 4.68 -3.53
N SER A 593 -8.00 5.57 -4.31
CA SER A 593 -8.68 6.76 -3.80
C SER A 593 -9.99 6.43 -3.05
N TYR A 594 -10.48 5.20 -3.12
CA TYR A 594 -11.75 4.75 -2.55
C TYR A 594 -11.60 3.64 -1.49
N LYS A 595 -10.54 3.64 -0.67
CA LYS A 595 -10.30 2.55 0.31
C LYS A 595 -11.44 2.42 1.30
N TYR A 596 -12.09 3.51 1.71
CA TYR A 596 -13.30 3.38 2.54
C TYR A 596 -14.40 2.63 1.81
N PHE A 597 -14.63 2.90 0.53
CA PHE A 597 -15.64 2.21 -0.26
C PHE A 597 -15.31 0.73 -0.40
N ASP A 598 -14.09 0.40 -0.83
CA ASP A 598 -13.61 -0.99 -0.93
C ASP A 598 -13.83 -1.76 0.38
N GLU A 599 -13.56 -1.14 1.52
CA GLU A 599 -13.76 -1.77 2.82
C GLU A 599 -15.24 -1.99 3.18
N TYR A 600 -16.13 -1.05 2.86
CA TYR A 600 -17.57 -1.30 3.02
C TYR A 600 -18.08 -2.36 2.03
N LEU A 601 -17.53 -2.43 0.82
CA LEU A 601 -17.84 -3.49 -0.15
C LEU A 601 -17.43 -4.86 0.38
N LYS A 602 -16.21 -4.97 0.90
CA LYS A 602 -15.71 -6.17 1.59
C LYS A 602 -16.63 -6.58 2.74
N GLN A 603 -17.15 -5.65 3.53
CA GLN A 603 -18.10 -5.97 4.61
C GLN A 603 -19.39 -6.62 4.10
N LYS A 604 -19.75 -6.33 2.85
CA LYS A 604 -20.88 -6.90 2.13
C LYS A 604 -20.52 -8.12 1.28
N GLY A 605 -19.26 -8.55 1.34
CA GLY A 605 -18.73 -9.67 0.57
C GLY A 605 -18.53 -9.35 -0.91
N VAL A 606 -18.52 -8.07 -1.29
CA VAL A 606 -18.25 -7.63 -2.66
C VAL A 606 -16.74 -7.47 -2.83
N LEU A 607 -16.20 -8.09 -3.87
CA LEU A 607 -14.78 -7.97 -4.24
C LEU A 607 -14.62 -6.89 -5.31
N MET A 608 -13.64 -6.01 -5.17
CA MET A 608 -13.28 -5.01 -6.17
C MET A 608 -12.08 -5.50 -6.99
N GLU A 609 -12.20 -5.47 -8.32
CA GLU A 609 -11.13 -5.82 -9.25
C GLU A 609 -11.01 -4.77 -10.36
N GLU A 610 -9.82 -4.63 -10.94
CA GLU A 610 -9.52 -3.70 -12.03
C GLU A 610 -9.73 -4.37 -13.40
N PHE A 611 -10.37 -3.66 -14.33
CA PHE A 611 -10.53 -4.07 -15.72
C PHE A 611 -9.55 -3.32 -16.63
N GLY A 612 -8.57 -4.05 -17.18
CA GLY A 612 -7.56 -3.49 -18.08
C GLY A 612 -6.44 -2.72 -17.36
N ASN A 613 -5.55 -2.08 -18.13
CA ASN A 613 -4.49 -1.24 -17.60
C ASN A 613 -4.27 -0.01 -18.51
N PRO A 614 -4.11 1.21 -17.96
CA PRO A 614 -3.90 2.43 -18.75
C PRO A 614 -2.62 2.37 -19.60
N SER A 615 -1.62 1.60 -19.15
CA SER A 615 -0.32 1.45 -19.80
C SER A 615 -0.26 0.36 -20.88
N ASP A 616 -1.37 -0.34 -21.14
CA ASP A 616 -1.38 -1.41 -22.13
C ASP A 616 -1.16 -0.88 -23.55
N PHE A 617 -0.23 -1.52 -24.29
CA PHE A 617 0.09 -1.11 -25.67
C PHE A 617 -1.12 -1.25 -26.61
N VAL A 618 -2.04 -2.16 -26.31
CA VAL A 618 -3.34 -2.30 -26.97
C VAL A 618 -4.39 -2.26 -25.86
N PRO A 619 -5.19 -1.18 -25.75
CA PRO A 619 -6.23 -1.09 -24.75
C PRO A 619 -7.19 -2.28 -24.82
N GLN A 620 -7.48 -2.86 -23.67
CA GLN A 620 -8.52 -3.87 -23.55
C GLN A 620 -9.88 -3.22 -23.83
N ARG A 621 -10.77 -3.94 -24.51
CA ARG A 621 -12.11 -3.44 -24.84
C ARG A 621 -13.14 -4.18 -24.02
N ILE A 622 -14.15 -3.46 -23.55
CA ILE A 622 -15.25 -4.04 -22.78
C ILE A 622 -16.12 -4.90 -23.70
N ASP A 623 -16.27 -6.19 -23.38
CA ASP A 623 -17.21 -7.07 -24.06
C ASP A 623 -18.15 -7.84 -23.10
N GLN A 624 -19.16 -8.52 -23.64
CA GLN A 624 -20.14 -9.25 -22.85
C GLN A 624 -19.56 -10.42 -22.05
N ASN A 625 -18.47 -11.04 -22.50
CA ASN A 625 -17.83 -12.12 -21.77
C ASN A 625 -17.07 -11.58 -20.56
N ASP A 626 -16.43 -10.43 -20.72
CA ASP A 626 -15.72 -9.75 -19.63
C ASP A 626 -16.70 -9.35 -18.51
N LEU A 627 -17.86 -8.80 -18.88
CA LEU A 627 -18.90 -8.41 -17.92
C LEU A 627 -19.69 -9.59 -17.32
N ALA A 628 -19.60 -10.79 -17.91
CA ALA A 628 -20.43 -11.93 -17.52
C ALA A 628 -20.16 -12.47 -16.11
N THR A 629 -18.94 -12.27 -15.59
CA THR A 629 -18.54 -12.69 -14.24
C THR A 629 -18.85 -11.61 -13.20
N SER A 630 -18.81 -10.34 -13.61
CA SER A 630 -19.11 -9.22 -12.72
C SER A 630 -20.61 -9.11 -12.40
N ASP A 631 -20.90 -8.58 -11.22
CA ASP A 631 -22.24 -8.19 -10.78
C ASP A 631 -22.43 -6.67 -10.84
N ILE A 632 -21.34 -5.94 -10.66
CA ILE A 632 -21.27 -4.48 -10.68
C ILE A 632 -20.15 -4.05 -11.62
N PHE A 633 -20.39 -3.01 -12.41
CA PHE A 633 -19.36 -2.35 -13.21
C PHE A 633 -19.32 -0.87 -12.86
N MET A 634 -18.12 -0.33 -12.63
CA MET A 634 -17.91 1.05 -12.21
C MET A 634 -17.07 1.80 -13.24
N ILE A 635 -17.61 2.91 -13.73
CA ILE A 635 -16.92 3.89 -14.57
C ILE A 635 -16.56 5.07 -13.67
N MET A 636 -15.26 5.37 -13.57
CA MET A 636 -14.71 6.50 -12.81
C MET A 636 -14.57 7.74 -13.71
N ASP A 637 -13.56 8.59 -13.48
CA ASP A 637 -13.20 9.72 -14.34
C ASP A 637 -12.30 9.24 -15.49
N THR A 638 -12.93 8.77 -16.57
CA THR A 638 -12.20 8.17 -17.70
C THR A 638 -11.87 9.20 -18.78
N GLU A 639 -10.61 9.21 -19.24
CA GLU A 639 -10.12 10.22 -20.20
C GLU A 639 -10.34 9.86 -21.67
N THR A 640 -10.66 8.60 -21.98
CA THR A 640 -10.83 8.12 -23.34
C THR A 640 -12.27 7.75 -23.67
N SER A 641 -12.64 7.86 -24.95
CA SER A 641 -14.02 7.63 -25.40
C SER A 641 -14.31 6.15 -25.61
N TYR A 642 -15.53 5.74 -25.23
CA TYR A 642 -16.07 4.40 -25.45
C TYR A 642 -16.59 4.26 -26.87
N ASN A 643 -16.36 3.11 -27.48
CA ASN A 643 -16.88 2.80 -28.81
C ASN A 643 -18.29 2.18 -28.75
N ALA A 644 -18.97 2.09 -29.89
CA ALA A 644 -20.35 1.63 -29.96
C ALA A 644 -20.56 0.17 -29.50
N GLU A 645 -19.57 -0.71 -29.68
CA GLU A 645 -19.66 -2.12 -29.26
C GLU A 645 -19.57 -2.23 -27.72
N GLU A 646 -18.74 -1.39 -27.09
CA GLU A 646 -18.61 -1.32 -25.63
C GLU A 646 -19.88 -0.77 -24.98
N ILE A 647 -20.45 0.29 -25.56
CA ILE A 647 -21.71 0.87 -25.09
C ILE A 647 -22.85 -0.16 -25.18
N GLU A 648 -22.93 -0.91 -26.29
CA GLU A 648 -23.91 -2.00 -26.44
C GLU A 648 -23.70 -3.12 -25.40
N ALA A 649 -22.43 -3.45 -25.07
CA ALA A 649 -22.12 -4.41 -24.02
C ALA A 649 -22.56 -3.93 -22.63
N LEU A 650 -22.33 -2.66 -22.29
CA LEU A 650 -22.77 -2.05 -21.03
C LEU A 650 -24.31 -2.02 -20.92
N HIS A 651 -25.01 -1.66 -22.00
CA HIS A 651 -26.48 -1.71 -22.02
C HIS A 651 -27.00 -3.12 -21.80
N GLN A 652 -26.40 -4.10 -22.47
CA GLN A 652 -26.79 -5.51 -22.28
C GLN A 652 -26.49 -5.99 -20.86
N PHE A 653 -25.39 -5.58 -20.25
CA PHE A 653 -25.05 -5.91 -18.86
C PHE A 653 -26.12 -5.44 -17.87
N VAL A 654 -26.62 -4.21 -18.02
CA VAL A 654 -27.72 -3.68 -17.19
C VAL A 654 -29.02 -4.44 -17.45
N GLU A 655 -29.38 -4.70 -18.72
CA GLU A 655 -30.58 -5.48 -19.06
C GLU A 655 -30.53 -6.91 -18.49
N ASP A 656 -29.34 -7.51 -18.48
CA ASP A 656 -29.09 -8.83 -17.90
C ASP A 656 -29.07 -8.81 -16.37
N GLY A 657 -29.25 -7.64 -15.73
CA GLY A 657 -29.41 -7.47 -14.29
C GLY A 657 -28.18 -7.00 -13.53
N GLY A 658 -27.15 -6.52 -14.23
CA GLY A 658 -25.98 -5.89 -13.63
C GLY A 658 -26.29 -4.50 -13.04
N THR A 659 -25.42 -4.07 -12.12
CA THR A 659 -25.44 -2.71 -11.58
C THR A 659 -24.33 -1.88 -12.23
N LEU A 660 -24.67 -0.82 -12.95
CA LEU A 660 -23.71 0.14 -13.49
C LEU A 660 -23.59 1.33 -12.54
N ILE A 661 -22.38 1.58 -12.03
CA ILE A 661 -22.04 2.80 -11.28
C ILE A 661 -21.27 3.70 -12.22
N MET A 662 -21.68 4.96 -12.32
CA MET A 662 -20.98 5.95 -13.13
C MET A 662 -20.71 7.19 -12.27
N LEU A 663 -19.43 7.54 -12.17
CA LEU A 663 -19.03 8.84 -11.66
C LEU A 663 -18.99 9.77 -12.87
N SER A 664 -19.75 10.86 -12.80
CA SER A 664 -19.75 11.85 -13.88
C SER A 664 -18.61 12.84 -13.70
N GLU A 665 -18.36 13.63 -14.74
CA GLU A 665 -17.22 14.52 -14.78
C GLU A 665 -17.49 15.99 -14.54
N TYR A 666 -16.45 16.68 -14.06
CA TYR A 666 -16.42 18.12 -14.00
C TYR A 666 -16.54 18.74 -15.39
N TYR A 667 -17.41 19.74 -15.50
CA TYR A 667 -17.53 20.59 -16.67
C TYR A 667 -17.19 22.03 -16.30
N ASP A 668 -16.10 22.55 -16.86
CA ASP A 668 -15.71 23.94 -16.69
C ASP A 668 -16.67 24.83 -17.51
N SER A 669 -17.58 25.49 -16.80
CA SER A 669 -18.53 26.41 -17.41
C SER A 669 -17.89 27.71 -17.93
N VAL A 670 -16.70 28.08 -17.45
CA VAL A 670 -15.94 29.25 -17.88
C VAL A 670 -15.16 28.93 -19.15
N GLU A 671 -14.43 27.83 -19.16
CA GLU A 671 -13.63 27.38 -20.30
C GLU A 671 -14.47 26.67 -21.38
N GLN A 672 -15.71 26.28 -21.04
CA GLN A 672 -16.64 25.53 -21.90
C GLN A 672 -16.06 24.19 -22.35
N THR A 673 -15.33 23.54 -21.45
CA THR A 673 -14.63 22.28 -21.64
C THR A 673 -15.11 21.28 -20.59
N ALA A 674 -15.39 20.06 -21.03
CA ALA A 674 -15.42 18.92 -20.11
C ALA A 674 -13.98 18.46 -19.88
N SER A 675 -13.71 17.76 -18.77
CA SER A 675 -12.46 17.01 -18.61
C SER A 675 -12.29 16.07 -19.81
N PHE A 676 -13.08 14.98 -19.94
CA PHE A 676 -13.04 14.08 -21.10
C PHE A 676 -14.34 13.25 -21.26
N ALA A 677 -14.46 12.46 -22.34
CA ALA A 677 -15.48 11.41 -22.61
C ALA A 677 -17.01 11.72 -22.41
N LEU A 678 -17.40 12.97 -22.15
CA LEU A 678 -18.79 13.37 -21.85
C LEU A 678 -19.84 12.90 -22.87
N ASP A 679 -19.48 12.88 -24.16
CA ASP A 679 -20.39 12.39 -25.21
C ASP A 679 -20.64 10.89 -25.05
N SER A 680 -19.60 10.09 -24.77
CA SER A 680 -19.74 8.66 -24.46
C SER A 680 -20.57 8.42 -23.19
N TYR A 681 -20.41 9.26 -22.16
CA TYR A 681 -21.19 9.13 -20.92
C TYR A 681 -22.68 9.33 -21.20
N ASN A 682 -23.01 10.33 -22.01
CA ASN A 682 -24.39 10.59 -22.40
C ASN A 682 -24.94 9.52 -23.34
N ASP A 683 -24.13 8.93 -24.24
CA ASP A 683 -24.54 7.80 -25.06
C ASP A 683 -24.82 6.53 -24.21
N ILE A 684 -24.02 6.31 -23.15
CA ILE A 684 -24.26 5.23 -22.19
C ILE A 684 -25.55 5.48 -21.40
N LEU A 685 -25.80 6.72 -20.97
CA LEU A 685 -26.93 7.07 -20.10
C LEU A 685 -28.25 7.36 -20.83
N GLU A 686 -28.24 7.57 -22.15
CA GLU A 686 -29.43 7.93 -22.95
C GLU A 686 -30.63 7.00 -22.71
N PRO A 687 -30.51 5.66 -22.72
CA PRO A 687 -31.65 4.76 -22.53
C PRO A 687 -32.29 4.86 -21.14
N TYR A 688 -31.53 5.36 -20.18
CA TYR A 688 -31.87 5.43 -18.76
C TYR A 688 -32.50 6.76 -18.35
N GLY A 689 -32.63 7.70 -19.29
CA GLY A 689 -33.23 9.01 -19.02
C GLY A 689 -32.38 9.88 -18.09
N ILE A 690 -31.08 9.62 -18.02
CA ILE A 690 -30.11 10.44 -17.27
C ILE A 690 -29.19 11.11 -18.28
N THR A 691 -28.84 12.36 -18.03
CA THR A 691 -27.90 13.11 -18.87
C THR A 691 -26.95 13.87 -17.96
N VAL A 692 -25.65 13.79 -18.24
CA VAL A 692 -24.63 14.62 -17.60
C VAL A 692 -24.66 15.99 -18.27
N ASP A 693 -25.09 16.99 -17.51
CA ASP A 693 -25.22 18.36 -17.97
C ASP A 693 -23.87 19.06 -18.05
N ARG A 694 -23.81 20.07 -18.92
CA ARG A 694 -22.65 20.97 -19.08
C ARG A 694 -22.66 22.10 -18.04
N TYR A 695 -22.92 21.76 -16.79
CA TYR A 695 -22.95 22.67 -15.66
C TYR A 695 -22.19 22.03 -14.50
N GLY A 696 -21.12 22.70 -14.06
CA GLY A 696 -20.29 22.26 -12.96
C GLY A 696 -20.83 22.71 -11.59
N ILE A 697 -20.53 21.92 -10.57
CA ILE A 697 -20.74 22.22 -9.15
C ILE A 697 -19.42 22.13 -8.38
N GLY A 698 -19.39 22.67 -7.16
CA GLY A 698 -18.14 22.90 -6.41
C GLY A 698 -17.41 24.20 -6.83
N GLU A 699 -16.26 24.49 -6.21
CA GLU A 699 -15.45 25.69 -6.53
C GLU A 699 -14.13 25.42 -7.27
N GLY A 700 -13.68 24.15 -7.42
CA GLY A 700 -12.48 23.80 -8.20
C GLY A 700 -11.19 23.57 -7.39
N VAL A 701 -10.09 23.34 -8.14
CA VAL A 701 -8.78 22.72 -7.81
C VAL A 701 -7.92 23.32 -6.68
N ASP A 702 -8.39 24.32 -5.95
CA ASP A 702 -7.67 24.81 -4.78
C ASP A 702 -7.94 23.88 -3.59
N GLN A 703 -6.88 23.49 -2.85
CA GLN A 703 -7.02 22.62 -1.68
C GLN A 703 -7.95 23.31 -0.65
N PHE A 704 -9.10 22.68 -0.37
CA PHE A 704 -10.13 23.03 0.65
C PHE A 704 -11.27 24.00 0.28
N SER A 705 -11.83 24.00 -0.94
CA SER A 705 -13.01 24.84 -1.29
C SER A 705 -14.23 24.10 -1.86
N GLY A 706 -14.49 22.85 -1.50
CA GLY A 706 -15.76 22.21 -1.85
C GLY A 706 -17.00 22.92 -1.29
N LEU A 707 -18.17 22.69 -1.90
CA LEU A 707 -19.44 23.27 -1.48
C LEU A 707 -20.32 22.25 -0.76
N PHE A 708 -21.03 22.72 0.26
CA PHE A 708 -22.02 21.93 1.00
C PHE A 708 -23.40 22.08 0.37
N TYR A 709 -23.91 20.97 -0.16
CA TYR A 709 -25.26 20.85 -0.70
C TYR A 709 -26.15 20.15 0.32
N GLY A 710 -27.28 20.74 0.68
CA GLY A 710 -28.17 20.20 1.71
C GLY A 710 -29.60 20.69 1.57
N LEU A 711 -30.35 20.78 2.67
CA LEU A 711 -31.78 21.18 2.64
C LEU A 711 -32.06 22.50 1.91
N GLY A 712 -31.12 23.46 1.96
CA GLY A 712 -31.23 24.74 1.23
C GLY A 712 -31.21 24.59 -0.30
N TYR A 713 -30.67 23.48 -0.80
CA TYR A 713 -30.50 23.13 -2.20
C TYR A 713 -31.49 22.04 -2.65
N GLY A 714 -32.61 21.84 -1.93
CA GLY A 714 -33.61 20.83 -2.25
C GLY A 714 -33.38 19.47 -1.58
N GLY A 715 -32.18 19.25 -1.05
CA GLY A 715 -31.80 18.13 -0.18
C GLY A 715 -31.96 16.74 -0.82
N ALA A 716 -31.90 15.70 0.00
CA ALA A 716 -32.19 14.33 -0.41
C ALA A 716 -33.70 14.10 -0.63
N VAL A 717 -34.04 13.12 -1.47
CA VAL A 717 -35.40 12.59 -1.54
C VAL A 717 -35.71 11.76 -0.29
N GLU A 718 -36.82 12.09 0.36
CA GLU A 718 -37.34 11.30 1.48
C GLU A 718 -37.77 9.90 0.97
N ASN A 719 -37.16 8.84 1.52
CA ASN A 719 -37.45 7.41 1.28
C ASN A 719 -36.74 6.72 0.09
N HIS A 720 -35.47 7.01 -0.14
CA HIS A 720 -34.61 6.12 -0.93
C HIS A 720 -33.42 5.67 -0.09
N SER A 721 -33.12 4.36 -0.09
CA SER A 721 -32.04 3.74 0.70
C SER A 721 -30.68 4.40 0.46
N LEU A 722 -30.35 4.67 -0.81
CA LEU A 722 -29.08 5.32 -1.17
C LEU A 722 -28.81 6.66 -0.46
N VAL A 723 -29.86 7.45 -0.19
CA VAL A 723 -29.74 8.75 0.46
C VAL A 723 -30.40 8.78 1.85
N GLU A 724 -30.65 7.61 2.45
CA GLU A 724 -31.26 7.53 3.78
C GLU A 724 -30.33 8.15 4.83
N GLY A 725 -30.83 9.19 5.50
CA GLY A 725 -30.08 9.94 6.51
C GLY A 725 -28.93 10.78 5.96
N VAL A 726 -28.86 10.98 4.64
CA VAL A 726 -27.92 11.91 3.99
C VAL A 726 -28.60 13.27 3.90
N GLU A 727 -28.20 14.20 4.76
CA GLU A 727 -28.79 15.55 4.82
C GLU A 727 -27.93 16.58 4.09
N ASN A 728 -26.61 16.46 4.18
CA ASN A 728 -25.66 17.34 3.52
C ASN A 728 -24.59 16.53 2.79
N LEU A 729 -24.20 16.96 1.59
CA LEU A 729 -23.07 16.42 0.84
C LEU A 729 -22.05 17.52 0.61
N TYR A 730 -20.79 17.20 0.83
CA TYR A 730 -19.66 18.04 0.47
C TYR A 730 -19.12 17.58 -0.89
N ILE A 731 -18.96 18.52 -1.81
CA ILE A 731 -18.54 18.24 -3.20
C ILE A 731 -17.47 19.23 -3.59
N VAL A 732 -16.28 18.73 -3.95
CA VAL A 732 -15.12 19.55 -4.35
C VAL A 732 -15.35 20.10 -5.75
N THR A 733 -15.65 19.21 -6.68
CA THR A 733 -16.03 19.47 -8.07
C THR A 733 -17.05 18.44 -8.52
N GLY A 734 -17.74 18.70 -9.63
CA GLY A 734 -18.54 17.68 -10.30
C GLY A 734 -19.44 18.20 -11.40
N GLY A 735 -19.98 17.27 -12.17
CA GLY A 735 -21.06 17.53 -13.13
C GLY A 735 -22.43 17.48 -12.48
N THR A 736 -23.41 18.16 -13.07
CA THR A 736 -24.82 18.00 -12.67
C THR A 736 -25.58 17.04 -13.55
N LEU A 737 -26.62 16.42 -13.00
CA LEU A 737 -27.41 15.40 -13.68
C LEU A 737 -28.83 15.90 -13.98
N SER A 738 -29.24 15.80 -15.24
CA SER A 738 -30.63 15.94 -15.64
C SER A 738 -31.29 14.58 -15.69
N VAL A 739 -32.49 14.46 -15.12
CA VAL A 739 -33.26 13.21 -15.09
C VAL A 739 -34.61 13.42 -15.77
N ASP A 740 -34.91 12.63 -16.82
CA ASP A 740 -36.20 12.62 -17.49
C ASP A 740 -37.19 11.73 -16.71
N PRO A 741 -38.18 12.32 -16.01
CA PRO A 741 -39.17 11.55 -15.25
C PRO A 741 -40.13 10.76 -16.14
N SER A 742 -40.07 10.91 -17.47
CA SER A 742 -40.84 10.11 -18.41
C SER A 742 -40.30 8.68 -18.59
N VAL A 743 -39.01 8.48 -18.29
CA VAL A 743 -38.38 7.15 -18.26
C VAL A 743 -38.75 6.46 -16.95
N ALA A 744 -39.31 5.26 -17.06
CA ALA A 744 -39.76 4.51 -15.89
C ALA A 744 -38.57 4.14 -14.99
N GLY A 745 -38.70 4.37 -13.69
CA GLY A 745 -37.66 4.06 -12.70
C GLY A 745 -36.58 5.14 -12.55
N ALA A 746 -36.47 6.10 -13.48
CA ALA A 746 -35.45 7.15 -13.42
C ALA A 746 -35.80 8.17 -12.34
N GLN A 747 -34.85 8.46 -11.45
CA GLN A 747 -35.06 9.33 -10.29
C GLN A 747 -33.79 10.09 -9.90
N GLY A 748 -33.90 11.41 -9.74
CA GLY A 748 -32.91 12.22 -9.02
C GLY A 748 -33.11 12.09 -7.50
N LEU A 749 -32.03 11.82 -6.77
CA LEU A 749 -32.05 11.47 -5.34
C LEU A 749 -31.52 12.57 -4.44
N PHE A 750 -30.54 13.35 -4.91
CA PHE A 750 -29.99 14.48 -4.17
C PHE A 750 -29.85 15.66 -5.14
N TRP A 751 -30.19 16.88 -4.72
CA TRP A 751 -30.42 18.00 -5.66
C TRP A 751 -29.48 19.18 -5.40
N VAL A 752 -29.16 19.92 -6.46
CA VAL A 752 -28.35 21.16 -6.39
C VAL A 752 -29.20 22.41 -6.17
N ASP A 753 -30.53 22.30 -6.22
CA ASP A 753 -31.43 23.43 -6.04
C ASP A 753 -32.83 23.01 -5.54
N SER A 754 -33.49 23.95 -4.83
CA SER A 754 -34.82 23.70 -4.24
C SER A 754 -35.95 23.44 -5.25
N ALA A 755 -35.79 23.83 -6.51
CA ALA A 755 -36.73 23.52 -7.58
C ALA A 755 -36.47 22.15 -8.21
N LYS A 756 -35.42 21.44 -7.78
CA LYS A 756 -35.07 20.07 -8.18
C LYS A 756 -34.90 19.97 -9.69
N THR A 757 -34.11 20.88 -10.25
CA THR A 757 -33.86 20.92 -11.69
C THR A 757 -32.67 20.04 -12.09
N GLN A 758 -31.67 19.96 -11.20
CA GLN A 758 -30.44 19.22 -11.43
C GLN A 758 -30.07 18.41 -10.19
N ALA A 759 -29.66 17.16 -10.41
CA ALA A 759 -29.31 16.20 -9.37
C ALA A 759 -27.80 16.04 -9.24
N ILE A 760 -27.37 15.69 -8.02
CA ILE A 760 -26.01 15.25 -7.65
C ILE A 760 -25.94 13.72 -7.72
N VAL A 761 -26.99 13.06 -7.23
CA VAL A 761 -27.12 11.60 -7.26
C VAL A 761 -28.38 11.27 -8.03
N ALA A 762 -28.28 10.38 -9.01
CA ALA A 762 -29.41 9.87 -9.78
C ALA A 762 -29.35 8.33 -9.86
N THR A 763 -30.51 7.71 -10.05
CA THR A 763 -30.61 6.27 -10.23
C THR A 763 -31.70 5.93 -11.22
N VAL A 764 -31.60 4.76 -11.87
CA VAL A 764 -32.69 4.13 -12.59
C VAL A 764 -32.71 2.62 -12.31
N GLU A 765 -33.88 2.03 -12.18
CA GLU A 765 -34.07 0.58 -12.29
C GLU A 765 -34.55 0.28 -13.72
N SER A 766 -33.78 -0.48 -14.50
CA SER A 766 -34.10 -0.84 -15.90
C SER A 766 -34.01 -2.35 -16.10
N GLY A 767 -35.09 -2.95 -16.60
CA GLY A 767 -35.16 -4.40 -16.76
C GLY A 767 -35.00 -5.12 -15.41
N HIS A 768 -33.91 -5.88 -15.28
CA HIS A 768 -33.51 -6.54 -14.03
C HIS A 768 -32.34 -5.85 -13.32
N GLY A 769 -31.77 -4.80 -13.91
CA GLY A 769 -30.55 -4.14 -13.45
C GLY A 769 -30.82 -2.72 -12.97
N LYS A 770 -29.72 -2.02 -12.69
CA LYS A 770 -29.76 -0.67 -12.10
C LYS A 770 -28.59 0.15 -12.60
N VAL A 771 -28.82 1.45 -12.78
CA VAL A 771 -27.76 2.43 -13.04
C VAL A 771 -27.78 3.46 -11.93
N ILE A 772 -26.63 3.73 -11.32
CA ILE A 772 -26.43 4.76 -10.30
C ILE A 772 -25.40 5.74 -10.84
N VAL A 773 -25.73 7.02 -10.83
CA VAL A 773 -24.85 8.09 -11.29
C VAL A 773 -24.62 9.08 -10.15
N ILE A 774 -23.35 9.37 -9.87
CA ILE A 774 -22.92 10.36 -8.87
C ILE A 774 -22.12 11.43 -9.58
N SER A 775 -22.32 12.69 -9.20
CA SER A 775 -21.79 13.87 -9.87
C SER A 775 -20.28 13.88 -10.10
N ASP A 776 -19.50 13.23 -9.22
CA ASP A 776 -18.04 13.26 -9.24
C ASP A 776 -17.44 12.23 -8.27
N GLY A 777 -16.25 11.71 -8.59
CA GLY A 777 -15.48 10.82 -7.73
C GLY A 777 -15.09 11.45 -6.39
N SER A 778 -14.87 12.76 -6.33
CA SER A 778 -14.58 13.49 -5.10
C SER A 778 -15.67 13.34 -4.04
N THR A 779 -16.90 13.05 -4.43
CA THR A 779 -17.98 12.74 -3.47
C THR A 779 -17.64 11.51 -2.62
N LEU A 780 -16.81 10.61 -3.14
CA LEU A 780 -16.45 9.32 -2.58
C LEU A 780 -14.96 9.17 -2.24
N TYR A 781 -14.09 10.10 -2.64
CA TYR A 781 -12.66 10.02 -2.32
C TYR A 781 -12.40 10.08 -0.82
N ASP A 782 -11.46 9.28 -0.35
CA ASP A 782 -11.14 9.16 1.07
C ASP A 782 -10.66 10.48 1.70
N ASN A 783 -9.92 11.30 0.95
CA ASN A 783 -9.49 12.63 1.38
C ASN A 783 -10.69 13.58 1.55
N THR A 784 -11.61 13.63 0.57
CA THR A 784 -12.80 14.48 0.62
C THR A 784 -13.80 14.05 1.69
N ILE A 785 -13.92 12.74 1.95
CA ILE A 785 -14.84 12.21 2.96
C ILE A 785 -14.50 12.74 4.34
N TYR A 786 -13.22 12.92 4.63
CA TYR A 786 -12.84 13.47 5.91
C TYR A 786 -13.26 14.93 6.05
N ASP A 787 -12.98 15.77 5.05
CA ASP A 787 -13.41 17.18 5.03
C ASP A 787 -14.94 17.29 5.14
N ALA A 788 -15.64 16.36 4.48
CA ALA A 788 -17.08 16.23 4.59
C ALA A 788 -17.51 15.96 6.04
N LEU A 789 -16.90 14.98 6.71
CA LEU A 789 -17.25 14.62 8.10
C LEU A 789 -17.00 15.78 9.07
N GLU A 790 -15.90 16.49 8.91
CA GLU A 790 -15.56 17.65 9.73
C GLU A 790 -16.57 18.79 9.54
N GLY A 791 -16.95 19.04 8.28
CA GLY A 791 -18.01 19.99 7.91
C GLY A 791 -19.44 19.54 8.26
N GLY A 792 -19.61 18.36 8.88
CA GLY A 792 -20.92 17.80 9.24
C GLY A 792 -21.74 17.33 8.04
N ALA A 793 -21.09 17.02 6.92
CA ALA A 793 -21.68 16.35 5.77
C ALA A 793 -21.68 14.82 5.92
N ASP A 794 -22.52 14.20 5.11
CA ASP A 794 -22.92 12.80 5.21
C ASP A 794 -22.34 11.96 4.06
N ASN A 795 -21.23 12.38 3.43
CA ASN A 795 -20.58 11.64 2.33
C ASN A 795 -20.25 10.19 2.74
N LEU A 796 -19.67 9.97 3.93
CA LEU A 796 -19.40 8.62 4.44
C LEU A 796 -20.68 7.78 4.54
N ARG A 797 -21.80 8.41 4.88
CA ARG A 797 -23.10 7.73 4.95
C ARG A 797 -23.63 7.39 3.56
N LEU A 798 -23.52 8.31 2.60
CA LEU A 798 -23.85 8.03 1.19
C LEU A 798 -23.05 6.84 0.68
N LEU A 799 -21.75 6.79 0.98
CA LEU A 799 -20.86 5.70 0.57
C LEU A 799 -21.24 4.36 1.23
N ARG A 800 -21.59 4.35 2.53
CA ARG A 800 -22.16 3.15 3.20
C ARG A 800 -23.47 2.69 2.56
N ASN A 801 -24.35 3.64 2.23
CA ASN A 801 -25.62 3.34 1.59
C ASN A 801 -25.39 2.80 0.17
N LEU A 802 -24.42 3.34 -0.57
CA LEU A 802 -24.02 2.88 -1.90
C LEU A 802 -23.54 1.43 -1.85
N ALA A 803 -22.61 1.11 -0.94
CA ALA A 803 -22.10 -0.26 -0.77
C ALA A 803 -23.22 -1.28 -0.46
N GLN A 804 -24.28 -0.85 0.22
CA GLN A 804 -25.45 -1.68 0.50
C GLN A 804 -26.42 -1.79 -0.70
N GLU A 805 -26.56 -0.72 -1.49
CA GLU A 805 -27.55 -0.58 -2.55
C GLU A 805 -27.15 -1.27 -3.86
N ILE A 806 -25.84 -1.43 -4.10
CA ILE A 806 -25.30 -1.98 -5.34
C ILE A 806 -25.31 -3.52 -5.36
N ILE A 807 -25.52 -4.15 -4.20
CA ILE A 807 -25.59 -5.61 -4.09
C ILE A 807 -26.81 -6.11 -4.88
N PRO A 808 -26.64 -6.98 -5.87
CA PRO A 808 -27.77 -7.48 -6.66
C PRO A 808 -28.76 -8.26 -5.79
N LYS A 809 -30.06 -8.07 -6.03
CA LYS A 809 -31.16 -8.82 -5.40
C LYS A 809 -31.43 -10.16 -6.12
N ARG A 810 -30.40 -10.84 -6.59
CA ARG A 810 -30.50 -12.08 -7.38
C ARG A 810 -29.41 -13.05 -6.95
N PRO A 811 -29.49 -14.34 -7.33
CA PRO A 811 -28.42 -15.28 -7.06
C PRO A 811 -27.09 -14.81 -7.62
N ARG A 812 -26.02 -14.89 -6.81
CA ARG A 812 -24.66 -14.54 -7.25
C ARG A 812 -23.86 -15.80 -7.44
N VAL A 813 -22.96 -15.80 -8.42
CA VAL A 813 -22.09 -16.94 -8.67
C VAL A 813 -20.66 -16.47 -8.50
N PHE A 814 -19.97 -17.03 -7.51
CA PHE A 814 -18.59 -16.67 -7.20
C PHE A 814 -17.61 -17.22 -8.23
N ASP A 815 -17.71 -18.52 -8.53
CA ASP A 815 -16.84 -19.17 -9.52
C ASP A 815 -17.53 -20.38 -10.16
N LEU A 816 -17.04 -20.74 -11.34
CA LEU A 816 -17.35 -21.95 -12.10
C LEU A 816 -16.06 -22.72 -12.37
N ALA A 817 -15.67 -23.58 -11.43
CA ALA A 817 -14.45 -24.38 -11.49
C ALA A 817 -14.66 -25.70 -12.23
N LEU A 818 -13.74 -26.05 -13.14
CA LEU A 818 -13.67 -27.38 -13.75
C LEU A 818 -12.53 -28.19 -13.12
N GLU A 819 -12.88 -29.22 -12.38
CA GLU A 819 -11.95 -30.28 -12.00
C GLU A 819 -12.03 -31.37 -13.07
N SER A 820 -11.02 -31.46 -13.92
CA SER A 820 -10.97 -32.48 -14.97
C SER A 820 -9.78 -33.40 -14.86
N ASN A 821 -10.05 -34.68 -15.13
CA ASN A 821 -9.03 -35.65 -15.51
C ASN A 821 -9.05 -35.85 -17.04
N SER A 822 -8.19 -36.75 -17.53
CA SER A 822 -8.05 -37.05 -18.96
C SER A 822 -9.37 -37.44 -19.64
N VAL A 823 -9.44 -37.27 -20.96
CA VAL A 823 -10.52 -37.82 -21.79
C VAL A 823 -10.76 -39.30 -21.45
N GLY A 824 -12.01 -39.65 -21.12
CA GLY A 824 -12.45 -40.97 -20.67
C GLY A 824 -12.61 -41.11 -19.14
N GLU A 825 -12.26 -40.09 -18.35
CA GLU A 825 -12.46 -40.05 -16.90
C GLU A 825 -13.62 -39.13 -16.49
N PRO A 826 -14.13 -39.24 -15.24
CA PRO A 826 -15.09 -38.30 -14.69
C PRO A 826 -14.48 -36.90 -14.57
N ALA A 827 -15.25 -35.89 -14.99
CA ALA A 827 -14.96 -34.48 -14.80
C ALA A 827 -16.09 -33.83 -14.00
N ASN A 828 -15.74 -32.90 -13.12
CA ASN A 828 -16.67 -32.19 -12.25
C ASN A 828 -16.63 -30.71 -12.56
N ILE A 829 -17.77 -30.15 -12.93
CA ILE A 829 -17.97 -28.70 -12.93
C ILE A 829 -18.60 -28.35 -11.59
N THR A 830 -17.98 -27.45 -10.84
CA THR A 830 -18.49 -26.95 -9.58
C THR A 830 -18.85 -25.48 -9.75
N ALA A 831 -20.09 -25.10 -9.45
CA ALA A 831 -20.51 -23.71 -9.33
C ALA A 831 -20.80 -23.38 -7.87
N TYR A 832 -20.34 -22.20 -7.45
CA TYR A 832 -20.59 -21.66 -6.11
C TYR A 832 -21.64 -20.56 -6.23
N VAL A 833 -22.87 -20.86 -5.82
CA VAL A 833 -24.03 -19.97 -5.98
C VAL A 833 -24.51 -19.51 -4.61
N PHE A 834 -24.50 -18.20 -4.38
CA PHE A 834 -24.79 -17.57 -3.10
C PHE A 834 -26.07 -16.74 -3.16
N ASP A 835 -27.06 -17.16 -2.39
CA ASP A 835 -28.36 -16.52 -2.26
C ASP A 835 -29.06 -17.05 -0.98
N GLU A 836 -29.78 -16.19 -0.25
CA GLU A 836 -30.43 -16.59 1.01
C GLU A 836 -31.69 -17.43 0.79
N ASP A 837 -32.35 -17.29 -0.37
CA ASP A 837 -33.62 -17.92 -0.71
C ASP A 837 -33.59 -18.65 -2.05
N LEU A 838 -32.42 -19.18 -2.41
CA LEU A 838 -32.18 -19.97 -3.62
C LEU A 838 -33.21 -21.11 -3.79
N GLU A 839 -34.03 -21.04 -4.83
CA GLU A 839 -35.05 -22.05 -5.13
C GLU A 839 -34.47 -23.20 -5.97
N SER A 840 -33.70 -22.89 -7.01
CA SER A 840 -33.13 -23.90 -7.90
C SER A 840 -31.85 -23.47 -8.61
N VAL A 841 -30.98 -24.45 -8.89
CA VAL A 841 -29.80 -24.30 -9.75
C VAL A 841 -29.80 -25.41 -10.78
N THR A 842 -29.63 -25.04 -12.05
CA THR A 842 -29.61 -25.98 -13.17
C THR A 842 -28.35 -25.82 -14.02
N PHE A 843 -27.84 -26.94 -14.52
CA PHE A 843 -26.67 -26.99 -15.40
C PHE A 843 -27.08 -27.49 -16.78
N THR A 844 -26.63 -26.80 -17.81
CA THR A 844 -26.65 -27.28 -19.19
C THR A 844 -25.23 -27.31 -19.71
N LEU A 845 -24.78 -28.48 -20.17
CA LEU A 845 -23.46 -28.66 -20.74
C LEU A 845 -23.61 -29.08 -22.20
N MET A 846 -23.00 -28.33 -23.12
CA MET A 846 -22.98 -28.63 -24.55
C MET A 846 -21.54 -28.93 -25.00
N ASP A 847 -21.35 -30.00 -25.76
CA ASP A 847 -20.07 -30.34 -26.38
C ASP A 847 -19.76 -29.46 -27.61
N ALA A 848 -18.57 -29.65 -28.19
CA ALA A 848 -18.09 -28.90 -29.34
C ALA A 848 -18.96 -29.08 -30.60
N GLU A 849 -19.74 -30.16 -30.65
CA GLU A 849 -20.68 -30.47 -31.72
C GLU A 849 -22.11 -29.97 -31.44
N GLY A 850 -22.33 -29.31 -30.30
CA GLY A 850 -23.61 -28.75 -29.88
C GLY A 850 -24.58 -29.77 -29.27
N ASN A 851 -24.11 -30.95 -28.88
CA ASN A 851 -24.94 -31.95 -28.20
C ASN A 851 -24.94 -31.73 -26.68
N ASN A 852 -26.08 -31.96 -26.05
CA ASN A 852 -26.18 -31.94 -24.59
C ASN A 852 -25.44 -33.15 -23.99
N VAL A 853 -24.53 -32.86 -23.06
CA VAL A 853 -23.82 -33.86 -22.27
C VAL A 853 -24.65 -34.17 -21.03
N THR A 854 -24.88 -35.45 -20.75
CA THR A 854 -25.59 -35.88 -19.54
C THR A 854 -24.61 -36.24 -18.43
N GLY A 855 -24.87 -35.75 -17.23
CA GLY A 855 -24.10 -35.99 -16.02
C GLY A 855 -24.98 -36.08 -14.77
N ASP A 856 -24.34 -36.39 -13.66
CA ASP A 856 -24.93 -36.48 -12.33
C ASP A 856 -24.81 -35.14 -11.61
N PHE A 857 -25.92 -34.66 -11.07
CA PHE A 857 -26.00 -33.40 -10.32
C PHE A 857 -26.05 -33.66 -8.81
N GLN A 858 -25.22 -32.96 -8.05
CA GLN A 858 -25.21 -32.98 -6.58
C GLN A 858 -25.12 -31.56 -6.03
N SER A 859 -25.83 -31.28 -4.94
CA SER A 859 -25.66 -30.06 -4.16
C SER A 859 -25.16 -30.39 -2.76
N SER A 860 -24.34 -29.51 -2.20
CA SER A 860 -23.81 -29.60 -0.84
C SER A 860 -23.69 -28.20 -0.23
N LEU A 861 -23.78 -28.13 1.11
CA LEU A 861 -23.59 -26.91 1.91
C LEU A 861 -24.57 -25.75 1.65
N GLY A 862 -25.50 -25.90 0.70
CA GLY A 862 -26.49 -24.88 0.34
C GLY A 862 -26.03 -23.93 -0.77
N TYR A 863 -24.73 -23.89 -1.07
CA TYR A 863 -24.16 -22.99 -2.10
C TYR A 863 -23.21 -23.69 -3.09
N VAL A 864 -22.85 -24.96 -2.85
CA VAL A 864 -21.94 -25.71 -3.73
C VAL A 864 -22.74 -26.66 -4.61
N TYR A 865 -22.63 -26.50 -5.92
CA TYR A 865 -23.35 -27.29 -6.92
C TYR A 865 -22.39 -27.95 -7.88
N ARG A 866 -22.38 -29.30 -7.90
CA ARG A 866 -21.45 -30.09 -8.69
C ARG A 866 -22.18 -30.87 -9.79
N TYR A 867 -21.73 -30.71 -11.02
CA TYR A 867 -22.17 -31.46 -12.19
C TYR A 867 -21.04 -32.39 -12.67
N SER A 868 -21.22 -33.69 -12.45
CA SER A 868 -20.22 -34.71 -12.76
C SER A 868 -20.57 -35.42 -14.06
N PHE A 869 -19.68 -35.46 -15.04
CA PHE A 869 -19.94 -36.12 -16.34
C PHE A 869 -18.70 -36.88 -16.82
N ILE A 870 -18.89 -37.79 -17.79
CA ILE A 870 -17.77 -38.47 -18.45
C ILE A 870 -17.34 -37.64 -19.64
N MET A 871 -16.06 -37.25 -19.67
CA MET A 871 -15.48 -36.49 -20.76
C MET A 871 -15.15 -37.42 -21.93
N GLU A 872 -16.04 -37.54 -22.91
CA GLU A 872 -15.82 -38.46 -24.04
C GLU A 872 -14.82 -37.95 -25.08
N ARG A 873 -14.65 -36.62 -25.19
CA ARG A 873 -13.80 -35.96 -26.19
C ARG A 873 -13.14 -34.71 -25.62
N ALA A 874 -12.10 -34.25 -26.30
CA ALA A 874 -11.49 -32.94 -26.06
C ALA A 874 -12.10 -31.93 -27.06
N GLY A 875 -12.14 -30.65 -26.68
CA GLY A 875 -12.78 -29.60 -27.46
C GLY A 875 -13.31 -28.47 -26.57
N PHE A 876 -14.05 -27.55 -27.18
CA PHE A 876 -14.75 -26.49 -26.46
C PHE A 876 -16.07 -27.00 -25.91
N TYR A 877 -16.32 -26.77 -24.63
CA TYR A 877 -17.57 -27.10 -23.96
C TYR A 877 -18.23 -25.82 -23.48
N ASN A 878 -19.50 -25.65 -23.83
CA ASN A 878 -20.29 -24.52 -23.36
C ASN A 878 -21.05 -24.94 -22.10
N VAL A 879 -20.68 -24.36 -20.97
CA VAL A 879 -21.37 -24.55 -19.70
C VAL A 879 -22.33 -23.39 -19.51
N LYS A 880 -23.59 -23.69 -19.21
CA LYS A 880 -24.59 -22.72 -18.79
C LYS A 880 -25.15 -23.10 -17.44
N VAL A 881 -25.00 -22.21 -16.46
CA VAL A 881 -25.60 -22.33 -15.13
C VAL A 881 -26.74 -21.33 -15.02
N VAL A 882 -27.90 -21.80 -14.56
CA VAL A 882 -29.07 -20.95 -14.31
C VAL A 882 -29.48 -21.15 -12.86
N ALA A 883 -29.36 -20.08 -12.07
CA ALA A 883 -29.78 -20.01 -10.67
C ALA A 883 -31.05 -19.16 -10.57
N THR A 884 -32.01 -19.59 -9.75
CA THR A 884 -33.29 -18.90 -9.54
C THR A 884 -33.62 -18.89 -8.05
N ASP A 885 -33.93 -17.71 -7.51
CA ASP A 885 -34.37 -17.53 -6.12
C ASP A 885 -35.89 -17.71 -5.97
N SER A 886 -36.40 -17.54 -4.75
CA SER A 886 -37.81 -17.76 -4.43
C SER A 886 -38.73 -16.62 -4.91
N GLU A 887 -38.17 -15.45 -5.20
CA GLU A 887 -38.87 -14.30 -5.77
C GLU A 887 -38.93 -14.38 -7.31
N GLY A 888 -38.16 -15.28 -7.91
CA GLY A 888 -38.10 -15.55 -9.34
C GLY A 888 -37.02 -14.77 -10.08
N ASN A 889 -36.08 -14.14 -9.37
CA ASN A 889 -34.92 -13.51 -10.01
C ASN A 889 -33.96 -14.60 -10.49
N VAL A 890 -33.33 -14.35 -11.64
CA VAL A 890 -32.53 -15.35 -12.34
C VAL A 890 -31.12 -14.81 -12.59
N ARG A 891 -30.10 -15.62 -12.29
CA ARG A 891 -28.73 -15.39 -12.74
C ARG A 891 -28.32 -16.48 -13.71
N ILE A 892 -27.82 -16.06 -14.87
CA ILE A 892 -27.35 -16.95 -15.92
C ILE A 892 -25.87 -16.69 -16.12
N ILE A 893 -25.05 -17.73 -16.01
CA ILE A 893 -23.64 -17.68 -16.41
C ILE A 893 -23.42 -18.65 -17.54
N SER A 894 -22.77 -18.18 -18.60
CA SER A 894 -22.35 -19.00 -19.73
C SER A 894 -20.85 -18.88 -19.90
N LYS A 895 -20.12 -20.00 -19.83
CA LYS A 895 -18.66 -20.03 -20.00
C LYS A 895 -18.28 -21.07 -21.04
N THR A 896 -17.43 -20.68 -21.98
CA THR A 896 -16.82 -21.60 -22.94
C THR A 896 -15.52 -22.13 -22.34
N ILE A 897 -15.45 -23.43 -22.08
CA ILE A 897 -14.27 -24.06 -21.49
C ILE A 897 -13.56 -24.89 -22.55
N LEU A 898 -12.27 -24.61 -22.77
CA LEU A 898 -11.42 -25.44 -23.63
C LEU A 898 -10.86 -26.62 -22.84
N ILE A 899 -11.16 -27.82 -23.31
CA ILE A 899 -10.58 -29.05 -22.80
C ILE A 899 -9.47 -29.50 -23.76
N PRO A 900 -8.19 -29.45 -23.35
CA PRO A 900 -7.08 -29.78 -24.23
C PRO A 900 -6.99 -31.29 -24.50
N VAL A 901 -6.57 -31.65 -25.71
CA VAL A 901 -6.09 -33.01 -26.01
C VAL A 901 -4.75 -33.17 -25.31
N ARG A 902 -4.63 -34.06 -24.32
CA ARG A 902 -3.30 -34.42 -23.79
C ARG A 902 -2.47 -34.97 -24.97
N PRO A 903 -1.29 -34.40 -25.29
CA PRO A 903 -0.37 -35.05 -26.21
C PRO A 903 -0.06 -36.44 -25.64
N ILE A 904 -0.03 -37.44 -26.52
CA ILE A 904 0.24 -38.84 -26.17
C ILE A 904 1.46 -38.89 -25.24
N ASP A 905 1.30 -39.58 -24.11
CA ASP A 905 2.30 -39.82 -23.06
C ASP A 905 3.73 -39.88 -23.61
N ASP A 906 4.64 -39.05 -23.08
CA ASP A 906 6.03 -38.90 -23.53
C ASP A 906 6.74 -40.26 -23.64
N GLN A 907 6.35 -41.24 -22.82
CA GLN A 907 6.89 -42.59 -22.90
C GLN A 907 6.54 -43.32 -24.20
N VAL A 908 5.33 -43.14 -24.75
CA VAL A 908 4.91 -43.79 -26.01
C VAL A 908 5.59 -43.11 -27.19
N VAL A 909 5.67 -41.78 -27.19
CA VAL A 909 6.40 -41.02 -28.22
C VAL A 909 7.88 -41.38 -28.20
N MET A 910 8.51 -41.40 -27.01
CA MET A 910 9.89 -41.87 -26.84
C MET A 910 10.07 -43.32 -27.27
N THR A 911 9.11 -44.21 -26.97
CA THR A 911 9.17 -45.62 -27.40
C THR A 911 9.14 -45.73 -28.92
N VAL A 912 8.30 -44.95 -29.61
CA VAL A 912 8.25 -44.91 -31.08
C VAL A 912 9.55 -44.33 -31.65
N ILE A 913 10.07 -43.25 -31.08
CA ILE A 913 11.35 -42.64 -31.50
C ILE A 913 12.49 -43.63 -31.31
N TYR A 914 12.60 -44.29 -30.15
CA TYR A 914 13.63 -45.30 -29.90
C TYR A 914 13.47 -46.53 -30.80
N SER A 915 12.24 -46.94 -31.12
CA SER A 915 11.97 -48.04 -32.06
C SER A 915 12.41 -47.68 -33.48
N LEU A 916 12.13 -46.46 -33.94
CA LEU A 916 12.58 -45.97 -35.25
C LEU A 916 14.10 -45.83 -35.29
N LEU A 917 14.73 -45.27 -34.25
CA LEU A 917 16.18 -45.17 -34.12
C LEU A 917 16.85 -46.55 -34.08
N ALA A 918 16.22 -47.55 -33.43
CA ALA A 918 16.72 -48.92 -33.42
C ALA A 918 16.65 -49.55 -34.83
N ILE A 919 15.57 -49.32 -35.58
CA ILE A 919 15.45 -49.78 -36.98
C ILE A 919 16.54 -49.14 -37.85
N VAL A 920 16.76 -47.83 -37.72
CA VAL A 920 17.83 -47.11 -38.44
C VAL A 920 19.21 -47.64 -38.03
N GLY A 921 19.45 -47.85 -36.74
CA GLY A 921 20.69 -48.42 -36.21
C GLY A 921 20.96 -49.83 -36.75
N ILE A 922 19.94 -50.69 -36.82
CA ILE A 922 20.03 -52.02 -37.44
C ILE A 922 20.31 -51.91 -38.94
N GLY A 923 19.67 -50.96 -39.64
CA GLY A 923 19.93 -50.68 -41.05
C GLY A 923 21.38 -50.23 -41.31
N LEU A 924 21.89 -49.32 -40.49
CA LEU A 924 23.27 -48.85 -40.56
C LEU A 924 24.28 -49.95 -40.20
N ALA A 925 23.99 -50.77 -39.19
CA ALA A 925 24.81 -51.94 -38.86
C ALA A 925 24.80 -52.97 -39.99
N TYR A 926 23.65 -53.23 -40.62
CA TYR A 926 23.54 -54.11 -41.79
C TYR A 926 24.34 -53.57 -42.98
N ILE A 927 24.27 -52.27 -43.25
CA ILE A 927 25.07 -51.61 -44.29
C ILE A 927 26.57 -51.67 -43.96
N GLY A 928 26.94 -51.41 -42.70
CA GLY A 928 28.32 -51.50 -42.21
C GLY A 928 28.89 -52.90 -42.35
N ILE A 929 28.13 -53.94 -41.96
CA ILE A 929 28.49 -55.35 -42.12
C ILE A 929 28.59 -55.72 -43.61
N ARG A 930 27.66 -55.27 -44.47
CA ARG A 930 27.77 -55.45 -45.93
C ARG A 930 29.00 -54.78 -46.52
N ARG A 931 29.38 -53.60 -46.01
CA ARG A 931 30.54 -52.83 -46.47
C ARG A 931 31.84 -53.49 -45.99
N TYR A 932 31.87 -54.04 -44.77
CA TYR A 932 32.99 -54.78 -44.21
C TYR A 932 33.20 -56.15 -44.85
N LEU A 933 32.12 -56.83 -45.26
CA LEU A 933 32.17 -58.14 -45.94
C LEU A 933 32.39 -58.04 -47.45
N ARG A 934 32.38 -56.83 -48.04
CA ARG A 934 32.76 -56.63 -49.44
C ARG A 934 34.29 -56.63 -49.57
N LYS A 935 34.84 -57.75 -50.05
CA LYS A 935 36.23 -57.82 -50.53
C LYS A 935 36.48 -56.69 -51.54
N PRO A 936 37.61 -55.95 -51.45
CA PRO A 936 37.90 -54.85 -52.35
C PRO A 936 38.04 -55.39 -53.79
N LYS A 937 37.13 -54.98 -54.66
CA LYS A 937 37.36 -55.02 -56.11
C LYS A 937 38.20 -53.80 -56.47
N SER A 938 39.23 -54.04 -57.27
CA SER A 938 40.15 -53.05 -57.84
C SER A 938 39.42 -51.90 -58.53
N PRO A 939 39.97 -50.67 -58.51
CA PRO A 939 39.31 -49.50 -59.07
C PRO A 939 39.35 -49.55 -60.61
N GLU A 940 38.17 -49.56 -61.23
CA GLU A 940 38.01 -49.16 -62.63
C GLU A 940 37.55 -47.70 -62.66
N LYS A 941 38.09 -46.97 -63.64
CA LYS A 941 38.03 -45.52 -63.83
C LYS A 941 36.59 -45.01 -63.98
N GLU A 942 36.25 -43.94 -63.27
CA GLU A 942 35.09 -43.10 -63.57
C GLU A 942 35.47 -42.09 -64.65
N GLU A 943 34.71 -42.09 -65.76
CA GLU A 943 34.65 -40.98 -66.71
C GLU A 943 33.54 -40.02 -66.28
N GLU A 944 33.88 -38.73 -66.33
CA GLU A 944 33.08 -37.58 -65.95
C GLU A 944 31.75 -37.50 -66.72
N TRP A 945 30.69 -37.04 -66.05
CA TRP A 945 29.50 -36.48 -66.71
C TRP A 945 29.17 -35.12 -66.09
N THR A 946 29.36 -34.07 -66.88
CA THR A 946 28.91 -32.70 -66.66
C THR A 946 27.45 -32.52 -67.11
N PRO A 947 26.68 -31.63 -66.46
CA PRO A 947 25.26 -31.38 -66.77
C PRO A 947 25.09 -30.39 -67.94
N LEU A 948 24.04 -30.58 -68.74
CA LEU A 948 23.58 -29.63 -69.76
C LEU A 948 22.25 -29.02 -69.32
N TRP A 949 22.19 -27.69 -69.28
CA TRP A 949 20.96 -26.89 -69.22
C TRP A 949 20.93 -25.98 -70.45
N GLU A 950 19.81 -25.97 -71.16
CA GLU A 950 19.31 -25.02 -72.17
C GLU A 950 17.89 -25.56 -72.50
N ASP A 951 16.79 -24.82 -72.53
CA ASP A 951 16.58 -23.42 -72.85
C ASP A 951 15.16 -22.98 -72.41
N ASP A 952 14.97 -21.66 -72.40
CA ASP A 952 13.83 -20.85 -72.02
C ASP A 952 12.47 -21.21 -72.64
N SER A 953 11.42 -21.23 -71.81
CA SER A 953 10.08 -20.83 -72.27
C SER A 953 9.22 -20.30 -71.11
N GLN A 954 8.74 -19.07 -71.30
CA GLN A 954 8.00 -18.16 -70.41
C GLN A 954 6.76 -18.73 -69.68
N PRO A 955 6.34 -18.08 -68.57
CA PRO A 955 5.14 -18.44 -67.82
C PRO A 955 3.85 -17.87 -68.45
N PRO A 956 2.69 -18.53 -68.30
CA PRO A 956 1.38 -17.90 -68.49
C PRO A 956 0.83 -17.29 -67.19
N ALA A 957 0.14 -16.17 -67.35
CA ALA A 957 -0.48 -15.34 -66.31
C ALA A 957 -1.78 -15.95 -65.72
N ILE A 958 -2.12 -15.42 -64.54
CA ILE A 958 -3.26 -15.74 -63.69
C ILE A 958 -4.52 -14.99 -64.20
N GLU A 959 -5.65 -15.69 -64.25
CA GLU A 959 -6.99 -15.10 -64.05
C GLU A 959 -7.53 -15.56 -62.70
#